data_AF-A0A1G6XCM5-F1
#
_entry.id   AF-A0A1G6XCM5-F1
#
_cell.length_a   1.000
_cell.length_b   1.000
_cell.length_c   1.000
_cell.angle_alpha   90.00
_cell.angle_beta   90.00
_cell.angle_gamma   90.00
#
_symmetry.space_group_name_H-M   'P 1'
#
loop_
_entity.id
_entity.type
_entity.pdbx_description
1 polymer ?
#
loop_
_entity_poly.entity_id
_entity_poly.type
_entity_poly.pdbx_seq_one_letter_code
_entity_poly.pdbx_strand_id
1 'polypeptide(L)'
;MVNESSSGTGLEVRPDGIALSAPGIDGLRLGLRLNGIDLGEGSSLLRSSEREIAEEWTARSGKAVGTHRYRHVEQVHELRHESGLEWQIHVRTAADGIAVRYAAARLEGHGRLTAEHTLMRLDPSARVWALDYQTWYETPRFGADLPDLKAGAYGFPLLARTGEDRYLLVTESGIDGRFSGAHAQIEDGALAFAAADADVEVTRGPLTPWRVFLRGSLAAIVESRFVDELAPAPLDPAVDTSWVRPGRAAWSWWSDFYSGAQLERQRHFVDAAARLGWEHLLIDCGWDETWVPEIVSYASRRGVQVHLWAVWHDLDGPEGLAKLALWRSWGVAGVKVDFMESESKDRYRWYDTVLAETARLGLHVNFHGSVIPRGWARTWPQVVGYEAIRGSEYYVFYDDTPLTAAHNVIQPFTRNVAGAMDYTPVAFSAPGRTTSDGHELALSVAFECGITHFADDVDAYLARPEAARFLAELAPSWDETRLLAGDPDREAVIARRSGDRWFIGAVATGEARTLTVPLDRIAARADAWIVRDGPDGLAAEHRTVDGSFTVELKENGGFVAILAPEGAPLFRSAERPELAAPNVEPAIALAGADGTAEIRTDPGATVRLAPGWSADDLGAGRWRVRAPRALAPGRAGVVTVEVPGPEVPVVAHARVVRPLTEGAHRLSSVSMAAFANESGPVERDLSNGGGNPGDGRPMSIAGKAFDDGLGASTPSRIDLYPGGGADRLTVLVGVDDETPGTAARVSVHGDGRELFAADVRSGEPALDVALDLRGVTALTLRSDALPEHPEPAHIDWAAGRLHVDRPQPVEPLAETGPGDDARPAIKE
;
A
#
# COMPACT_ATOMS: atom_id res chain seq x y z
N MET A 1 -28.36 34.18 21.95
CA MET A 1 -28.80 33.25 23.03
C MET A 1 -27.62 32.37 23.37
N VAL A 2 -27.37 32.10 24.65
CA VAL A 2 -26.35 31.13 25.10
C VAL A 2 -27.09 29.86 25.52
N ASN A 3 -26.74 28.73 24.92
CA ASN A 3 -27.28 27.43 25.31
C ASN A 3 -26.13 26.55 25.81
N GLU A 4 -25.99 26.41 27.13
CA GLU A 4 -24.95 25.57 27.75
C GLU A 4 -25.41 24.11 27.82
N SER A 5 -24.53 23.21 27.43
CA SER A 5 -24.74 21.76 27.40
C SER A 5 -24.33 21.05 28.68
N SER A 6 -24.70 19.77 28.79
CA SER A 6 -24.17 18.89 29.85
C SER A 6 -22.65 18.66 29.76
N SER A 7 -22.06 18.89 28.58
CA SER A 7 -20.61 18.79 28.32
C SER A 7 -19.85 20.11 28.52
N GLY A 8 -20.52 21.19 28.94
CA GLY A 8 -19.93 22.52 29.07
C GLY A 8 -19.66 23.22 27.74
N THR A 9 -20.27 22.74 26.65
CA THR A 9 -20.20 23.34 25.31
C THR A 9 -21.36 24.33 25.15
N GLY A 10 -21.05 25.54 24.70
CA GLY A 10 -22.03 26.61 24.49
C GLY A 10 -21.96 27.16 23.08
N LEU A 11 -23.12 27.26 22.41
CA LEU A 11 -23.25 27.99 21.15
C LEU A 11 -23.86 29.36 21.40
N GLU A 12 -23.17 30.41 20.97
CA GLU A 12 -23.66 31.77 20.95
C GLU A 12 -23.99 32.18 19.51
N VAL A 13 -25.26 32.55 19.28
CA VAL A 13 -25.73 33.09 18.00
C VAL A 13 -26.06 34.57 18.17
N ARG A 14 -25.37 35.41 17.37
CA ARG A 14 -25.56 36.86 17.26
C ARG A 14 -25.86 37.24 15.79
N PRO A 15 -26.46 38.41 15.52
CA PRO A 15 -26.74 38.84 14.16
C PRO A 15 -25.51 38.92 13.24
N ASP A 16 -24.34 39.22 13.82
CA ASP A 16 -23.05 39.40 13.16
C ASP A 16 -22.15 38.15 13.18
N GLY A 17 -22.62 37.03 13.74
CA GLY A 17 -21.85 35.80 13.74
C GLY A 17 -22.30 34.75 14.75
N ILE A 18 -21.71 33.56 14.59
CA ILE A 18 -21.91 32.41 15.48
C ILE A 18 -20.57 32.04 16.09
N ALA A 19 -20.55 31.83 17.40
CA ALA A 19 -19.37 31.40 18.14
C ALA A 19 -19.69 30.17 18.99
N LEU A 20 -18.74 29.23 19.04
CA LEU A 20 -18.76 28.09 19.93
C LEU A 20 -17.68 28.27 21.00
N SER A 21 -18.07 28.10 22.26
CA SER A 21 -17.14 28.01 23.39
C SER A 21 -17.25 26.64 24.02
N ALA A 22 -16.12 26.06 24.38
CA ALA A 22 -16.03 24.77 25.05
C ALA A 22 -14.75 24.68 25.88
N PRO A 23 -14.62 23.71 26.81
CA PRO A 23 -13.41 23.59 27.61
C PRO A 23 -12.16 23.44 26.73
N GLY A 24 -11.25 24.41 26.80
CA GLY A 24 -10.02 24.43 26.00
C GLY A 24 -10.16 24.98 24.57
N ILE A 25 -11.36 25.40 24.15
CA ILE A 25 -11.62 26.07 22.88
C ILE A 25 -12.48 27.31 23.17
N ASP A 26 -11.89 28.50 23.05
CA ASP A 26 -12.62 29.75 23.28
C ASP A 26 -12.86 30.50 21.98
N GLY A 27 -14.11 30.91 21.75
CA GLY A 27 -14.49 31.77 20.63
C GLY A 27 -14.24 31.18 19.24
N LEU A 28 -14.51 29.88 19.03
CA LEU A 28 -14.48 29.27 17.69
C LEU A 28 -15.61 29.88 16.85
N ARG A 29 -15.25 30.75 15.91
CA ARG A 29 -16.21 31.34 14.96
C ARG A 29 -16.66 30.25 13.99
N LEU A 30 -17.96 30.21 13.72
CA LEU A 30 -18.59 29.23 12.84
C LEU A 30 -19.41 29.93 11.75
N GLY A 31 -19.50 29.29 10.58
CA GLY A 31 -20.28 29.78 9.45
C GLY A 31 -19.82 29.18 8.13
N LEU A 32 -20.65 29.35 7.10
CA LEU A 32 -20.34 28.93 5.74
C LEU A 32 -21.10 29.78 4.73
N ARG A 33 -20.59 29.84 3.50
CA ARG A 33 -21.26 30.50 2.37
C ARG A 33 -21.88 29.48 1.44
N LEU A 34 -23.21 29.43 1.42
CA LEU A 34 -24.00 28.52 0.58
C LEU A 34 -24.82 29.31 -0.42
N ASN A 35 -24.68 29.00 -1.71
CA ASN A 35 -25.39 29.68 -2.80
C ASN A 35 -25.21 31.22 -2.77
N GLY A 36 -24.02 31.68 -2.36
CA GLY A 36 -23.69 33.11 -2.21
C GLY A 36 -24.23 33.77 -0.93
N ILE A 37 -24.92 33.02 -0.07
CA ILE A 37 -25.46 33.51 1.21
C ILE A 37 -24.50 33.11 2.33
N ASP A 38 -24.03 34.08 3.11
CA ASP A 38 -23.29 33.82 4.34
C ASP A 38 -24.27 33.39 5.44
N LEU A 39 -24.21 32.13 5.84
CA LEU A 39 -25.13 31.60 6.85
C LEU A 39 -24.70 31.97 8.28
N GLY A 40 -23.43 32.36 8.49
CA GLY A 40 -22.93 32.75 9.81
C GLY A 40 -23.53 34.07 10.31
N GLU A 41 -23.86 34.96 9.38
CA GLU A 41 -24.50 36.26 9.63
C GLU A 41 -26.00 36.16 9.33
N GLY A 42 -26.86 36.94 10.01
CA GLY A 42 -28.31 36.94 9.75
C GLY A 42 -29.03 35.62 10.07
N SER A 43 -28.40 34.71 10.81
CA SER A 43 -29.02 33.47 11.30
C SER A 43 -29.57 33.61 12.71
N SER A 44 -30.69 32.93 12.96
CA SER A 44 -31.31 32.81 14.29
C SER A 44 -31.42 31.34 14.70
N LEU A 45 -31.15 31.06 15.98
CA LEU A 45 -31.29 29.72 16.53
C LEU A 45 -32.78 29.38 16.67
N LEU A 46 -33.22 28.31 16.00
CA LEU A 46 -34.57 27.77 16.14
C LEU A 46 -34.67 26.81 17.32
N ARG A 47 -33.74 25.85 17.37
CA ARG A 47 -33.76 24.76 18.35
C ARG A 47 -32.35 24.26 18.59
N SER A 48 -32.11 23.73 19.78
CA SER A 48 -30.99 22.82 20.02
C SER A 48 -31.50 21.51 20.57
N SER A 49 -30.84 20.42 20.23
CA SER A 49 -31.08 19.10 20.79
C SER A 49 -29.74 18.48 21.16
N GLU A 50 -29.77 17.61 22.16
CA GLU A 50 -28.61 16.86 22.63
C GLU A 50 -28.94 15.37 22.61
N ARG A 51 -27.95 14.55 22.25
CA ARG A 51 -28.04 13.09 22.36
C ARG A 51 -26.70 12.48 22.74
N GLU A 52 -26.76 11.41 23.51
CA GLU A 52 -25.63 10.51 23.70
C GLU A 52 -25.49 9.59 22.49
N ILE A 53 -24.25 9.27 22.15
CA ILE A 53 -23.86 8.31 21.12
C ILE A 53 -23.01 7.27 21.81
N ALA A 54 -23.50 6.05 21.85
CA ALA A 54 -22.76 4.91 22.35
C ALA A 54 -22.62 3.92 21.20
N GLU A 55 -21.40 3.74 20.72
CA GLU A 55 -21.11 2.88 19.59
C GLU A 55 -19.96 1.92 19.91
N GLU A 56 -19.89 0.87 19.12
CA GLU A 56 -18.87 -0.16 19.17
C GLU A 56 -18.36 -0.42 17.75
N TRP A 57 -17.06 -0.59 17.60
CA TRP A 57 -16.44 -1.02 16.33
C TRP A 57 -15.25 -1.92 16.59
N THR A 58 -14.88 -2.75 15.61
CA THR A 58 -13.72 -3.63 15.71
C THR A 58 -12.64 -3.18 14.73
N ALA A 59 -11.53 -2.69 15.27
CA ALA A 59 -10.37 -2.27 14.49
C ALA A 59 -9.54 -3.48 14.06
N ARG A 60 -9.10 -3.50 12.80
CA ARG A 60 -8.23 -4.55 12.23
C ARG A 60 -6.75 -4.15 12.20
N SER A 61 -6.48 -2.85 12.25
CA SER A 61 -5.16 -2.20 12.27
C SER A 61 -5.23 -0.92 13.11
N GLY A 62 -4.12 -0.20 13.27
CA GLY A 62 -4.07 1.07 13.99
C GLY A 62 -3.36 1.01 15.35
N LYS A 63 -3.52 2.07 16.14
CA LYS A 63 -2.95 2.21 17.50
C LYS A 63 -3.39 1.13 18.50
N ALA A 64 -4.54 0.51 18.25
CA ALA A 64 -5.00 -0.67 18.96
C ALA A 64 -6.02 -1.44 18.11
N VAL A 65 -5.78 -2.72 17.90
CA VAL A 65 -6.74 -3.63 17.26
C VAL A 65 -7.81 -4.11 18.25
N GLY A 66 -8.84 -4.77 17.72
CA GLY A 66 -9.92 -5.35 18.52
C GLY A 66 -11.10 -4.41 18.72
N THR A 67 -12.00 -4.80 19.61
CA THR A 67 -13.28 -4.12 19.82
C THR A 67 -13.14 -2.90 20.72
N HIS A 68 -13.49 -1.73 20.19
CA HIS A 68 -13.50 -0.45 20.88
C HIS A 68 -14.93 0.00 21.14
N ARG A 69 -15.18 0.51 22.35
CA ARG A 69 -16.45 1.11 22.74
C ARG A 69 -16.19 2.54 23.17
N TYR A 70 -17.02 3.46 22.69
CA TYR A 70 -16.90 4.86 23.05
C TYR A 70 -18.26 5.48 23.30
N ARG A 71 -18.24 6.60 24.03
CA ARG A 71 -19.41 7.45 24.25
C ARG A 71 -19.08 8.89 23.95
N HIS A 72 -19.88 9.52 23.10
CA HIS A 72 -19.80 10.94 22.83
C HIS A 72 -21.14 11.61 23.11
N VAL A 73 -21.11 12.92 23.31
CA VAL A 73 -22.32 13.77 23.32
C VAL A 73 -22.37 14.52 22.01
N GLU A 74 -23.52 14.56 21.34
CA GLU A 74 -23.74 15.51 20.24
C GLU A 74 -24.88 16.45 20.49
N GLN A 75 -24.59 17.69 20.14
CA GLN A 75 -25.56 18.74 20.04
C GLN A 75 -25.83 19.04 18.57
N VAL A 76 -27.10 19.15 18.23
CA VAL A 76 -27.55 19.64 16.92
C VAL A 76 -28.29 20.94 17.15
N HIS A 77 -27.73 22.02 16.61
CA HIS A 77 -28.33 23.34 16.63
C HIS A 77 -28.97 23.60 15.27
N GLU A 78 -30.29 23.75 15.25
CA GLU A 78 -31.06 24.09 14.05
C GLU A 78 -31.19 25.61 13.96
N LEU A 79 -30.82 26.18 12.83
CA LEU A 79 -30.83 27.62 12.57
C LEU A 79 -31.66 27.94 11.34
N ARG A 80 -32.18 29.18 11.30
CA ARG A 80 -32.82 29.76 10.13
C ARG A 80 -32.17 31.10 9.81
N HIS A 81 -31.70 31.22 8.58
CA HIS A 81 -31.21 32.46 8.00
C HIS A 81 -32.39 33.34 7.53
N GLU A 82 -32.20 34.67 7.47
CA GLU A 82 -33.21 35.64 7.00
C GLU A 82 -33.73 35.37 5.58
N SER A 83 -32.95 34.70 4.74
CA SER A 83 -33.37 34.22 3.41
C SER A 83 -34.42 33.10 3.46
N GLY A 84 -34.69 32.54 4.63
CA GLY A 84 -35.57 31.38 4.83
C GLY A 84 -34.84 30.03 4.79
N LEU A 85 -33.55 30.01 4.48
CA LEU A 85 -32.75 28.78 4.47
C LEU A 85 -32.57 28.23 5.89
N GLU A 86 -32.87 26.94 6.07
CA GLU A 86 -32.65 26.21 7.31
C GLU A 86 -31.40 25.33 7.21
N TRP A 87 -30.57 25.41 8.24
CA TRP A 87 -29.30 24.70 8.31
C TRP A 87 -28.99 24.32 9.75
N GLN A 88 -27.92 23.56 9.94
CA GLN A 88 -27.59 22.92 11.20
C GLN A 88 -26.10 23.00 11.48
N ILE A 89 -25.76 23.20 12.75
CA ILE A 89 -24.43 23.01 13.30
C ILE A 89 -24.48 21.77 14.20
N HIS A 90 -23.68 20.77 13.86
CA HIS A 90 -23.51 19.56 14.66
C HIS A 90 -22.21 19.71 15.43
N VAL A 91 -22.26 19.52 16.76
CA VAL A 91 -21.09 19.56 17.63
C VAL A 91 -21.02 18.24 18.38
N ARG A 92 -19.94 17.47 18.18
CA ARG A 92 -19.67 16.23 18.91
C ARG A 92 -18.54 16.43 19.90
N THR A 93 -18.77 16.05 21.15
CA THR A 93 -17.81 16.20 22.25
C THR A 93 -17.44 14.83 22.82
N ALA A 94 -16.14 14.58 22.93
CA ALA A 94 -15.53 13.47 23.64
C ALA A 94 -14.66 13.99 24.79
N ALA A 95 -14.04 13.08 25.55
CA ALA A 95 -13.16 13.45 26.66
C ALA A 95 -11.90 14.20 26.19
N ASP A 96 -11.40 13.81 25.02
CA ASP A 96 -10.13 14.22 24.41
C ASP A 96 -10.31 15.08 23.16
N GLY A 97 -11.55 15.46 22.80
CA GLY A 97 -11.77 16.23 21.59
C GLY A 97 -13.17 16.80 21.41
N ILE A 98 -13.25 17.76 20.48
CA ILE A 98 -14.50 18.36 20.00
C ILE A 98 -14.45 18.36 18.48
N ALA A 99 -15.60 18.08 17.85
CA ALA A 99 -15.73 18.12 16.41
C ALA A 99 -16.97 18.89 15.99
N VAL A 100 -16.85 19.65 14.90
CA VAL A 100 -17.95 20.46 14.34
C VAL A 100 -18.15 20.10 12.88
N ARG A 101 -19.40 20.01 12.43
CA ARG A 101 -19.75 20.00 11.01
C ARG A 101 -21.04 20.74 10.73
N TYR A 102 -21.21 21.13 9.48
CA TYR A 102 -22.43 21.80 9.03
C TYR A 102 -23.33 20.83 8.26
N ALA A 103 -24.64 21.06 8.31
CA ALA A 103 -25.62 20.27 7.57
C ALA A 103 -26.83 21.11 7.14
N ALA A 104 -27.52 20.69 6.08
CA ALA A 104 -28.81 21.24 5.68
C ALA A 104 -29.75 20.10 5.30
N ALA A 105 -30.60 19.68 6.24
CA ALA A 105 -31.50 18.54 6.07
C ALA A 105 -32.62 18.80 5.05
N ARG A 106 -32.95 20.07 4.79
CA ARG A 106 -34.05 20.52 3.91
C ARG A 106 -33.56 21.29 2.67
N LEU A 107 -32.30 21.11 2.28
CA LEU A 107 -31.78 21.70 1.04
C LEU A 107 -32.48 21.06 -0.17
N GLU A 108 -33.09 21.89 -1.02
CA GLU A 108 -33.70 21.44 -2.28
C GLU A 108 -32.67 21.46 -3.41
N GLY A 109 -32.61 20.38 -4.19
CA GLY A 109 -31.65 20.25 -5.30
C GLY A 109 -30.19 20.24 -4.85
N HIS A 110 -29.35 20.95 -5.59
CA HIS A 110 -27.92 21.10 -5.33
C HIS A 110 -27.63 22.51 -4.82
N GLY A 111 -26.67 22.62 -3.90
CA GLY A 111 -26.10 23.90 -3.46
C GLY A 111 -24.62 24.01 -3.81
N ARG A 112 -24.08 25.22 -3.73
CA ARG A 112 -22.66 25.52 -3.92
C ARG A 112 -22.08 26.13 -2.65
N LEU A 113 -21.15 25.42 -2.03
CA LEU A 113 -20.38 25.89 -0.89
C LEU A 113 -19.13 26.59 -1.42
N THR A 114 -19.01 27.90 -1.20
CA THR A 114 -17.90 28.72 -1.74
C THR A 114 -16.99 29.31 -0.68
N ALA A 115 -17.35 29.15 0.60
CA ALA A 115 -16.49 29.51 1.72
C ALA A 115 -16.89 28.76 2.99
N GLU A 116 -15.90 28.47 3.82
CA GLU A 116 -16.08 28.08 5.22
C GLU A 116 -15.51 29.18 6.11
N HIS A 117 -16.23 29.51 7.18
CA HIS A 117 -15.86 30.59 8.12
C HIS A 117 -15.50 30.03 9.50
N THR A 118 -15.20 28.73 9.58
CA THR A 118 -14.65 28.08 10.78
C THR A 118 -13.28 28.67 11.08
N LEU A 119 -13.17 29.41 12.18
CA LEU A 119 -11.95 30.15 12.54
C LEU A 119 -11.75 30.16 14.05
N MET A 120 -10.51 29.95 14.50
CA MET A 120 -10.13 30.13 15.89
C MET A 120 -8.89 31.01 16.03
N ARG A 121 -8.80 31.77 17.12
CA ARG A 121 -7.54 32.43 17.49
C ARG A 121 -6.70 31.46 18.30
N LEU A 122 -5.44 31.31 17.90
CA LEU A 122 -4.46 30.54 18.66
C LEU A 122 -3.93 31.41 19.81
N ASP A 123 -3.43 30.77 20.86
CA ASP A 123 -2.75 31.48 21.96
C ASP A 123 -1.51 32.20 21.39
N PRO A 124 -1.35 33.52 21.61
CA PRO A 124 -0.20 34.28 21.12
C PRO A 124 1.17 33.74 21.58
N SER A 125 1.19 32.97 22.68
CA SER A 125 2.38 32.31 23.22
C SER A 125 2.54 30.86 22.75
N ALA A 126 1.66 30.39 21.87
CA ALA A 126 1.66 29.00 21.42
C ALA A 126 2.95 28.67 20.65
N ARG A 127 3.46 27.46 20.91
CA ARG A 127 4.40 26.80 20.02
C ARG A 127 3.63 25.85 19.12
N VAL A 128 3.87 25.94 17.82
CA VAL A 128 3.11 25.26 16.77
C VAL A 128 4.04 24.32 15.99
N TRP A 129 3.59 23.09 15.78
CA TRP A 129 4.23 22.13 14.87
C TRP A 129 3.35 21.95 13.65
N ALA A 130 3.84 22.43 12.52
CA ALA A 130 3.09 22.59 11.28
C ALA A 130 3.83 21.96 10.09
N LEU A 131 3.16 21.99 8.94
CA LEU A 131 3.61 21.49 7.65
C LEU A 131 3.10 22.45 6.57
N ASP A 132 3.96 22.92 5.67
CA ASP A 132 3.50 23.75 4.55
C ASP A 132 2.58 22.93 3.63
N TYR A 133 1.39 23.45 3.31
CA TYR A 133 0.37 22.67 2.62
C TYR A 133 0.77 22.33 1.17
N GLN A 134 0.77 21.03 0.88
CA GLN A 134 0.69 20.46 -0.47
C GLN A 134 -0.31 19.30 -0.45
N THR A 135 -0.91 18.99 -1.60
CA THR A 135 -2.05 18.06 -1.68
C THR A 135 -1.72 16.60 -1.38
N TRP A 136 -0.44 16.24 -1.30
CA TRP A 136 0.07 14.92 -0.93
C TRP A 136 0.93 14.90 0.36
N TYR A 137 1.01 16.03 1.08
CA TYR A 137 1.50 16.10 2.48
C TYR A 137 2.98 15.71 2.76
N GLU A 138 3.85 15.72 1.75
CA GLU A 138 5.29 15.39 1.90
C GLU A 138 6.27 16.58 2.15
N THR A 139 5.81 17.72 2.66
CA THR A 139 6.76 18.77 3.07
C THR A 139 7.31 18.46 4.48
N PRO A 140 8.51 18.93 4.83
CA PRO A 140 9.04 18.73 6.18
C PRO A 140 8.14 19.37 7.24
N ARG A 141 7.81 18.62 8.30
CA ARG A 141 7.25 19.20 9.52
C ARG A 141 8.30 19.95 10.33
N PHE A 142 7.90 21.08 10.90
CA PHE A 142 8.76 21.93 11.71
C PHE A 142 8.01 22.56 12.89
N GLY A 143 8.75 22.96 13.92
CA GLY A 143 8.24 23.71 15.07
C GLY A 143 8.58 25.19 14.99
N ALA A 144 7.62 26.06 15.29
CA ALA A 144 7.80 27.51 15.37
C ALA A 144 6.95 28.10 16.50
N ASP A 145 7.41 29.20 17.11
CA ASP A 145 6.55 29.99 17.98
C ASP A 145 5.57 30.77 17.11
N LEU A 146 4.31 30.89 17.52
CA LEU A 146 3.24 31.45 16.69
C LEU A 146 3.56 32.86 16.11
N PRO A 147 4.20 33.79 16.85
CA PRO A 147 4.59 35.08 16.29
C PRO A 147 5.61 35.01 15.14
N ASP A 148 6.41 33.94 15.08
CA ASP A 148 7.43 33.71 14.07
C ASP A 148 6.93 32.83 12.91
N LEU A 149 5.76 32.21 13.07
CA LEU A 149 5.11 31.44 12.01
C LEU A 149 4.63 32.39 10.90
N LYS A 150 5.03 32.11 9.67
CA LYS A 150 4.65 32.93 8.51
C LYS A 150 3.15 32.81 8.24
N ALA A 151 2.56 33.87 7.71
CA ALA A 151 1.21 33.76 7.16
C ALA A 151 1.22 32.82 5.95
N GLY A 152 0.28 31.88 5.87
CA GLY A 152 0.29 30.87 4.82
C GLY A 152 -0.68 29.72 5.01
N ALA A 153 -0.64 28.80 4.05
CA ALA A 153 -1.42 27.57 4.03
C ALA A 153 -0.62 26.43 4.65
N TYR A 154 -1.22 25.73 5.61
CA TYR A 154 -0.61 24.66 6.39
C TYR A 154 -1.47 23.39 6.35
N GLY A 155 -0.83 22.25 6.09
CA GLY A 155 -1.50 20.95 6.04
C GLY A 155 -1.87 20.42 7.42
N PHE A 156 -3.00 19.72 7.51
CA PHE A 156 -3.38 18.95 8.69
C PHE A 156 -2.57 17.64 8.84
N PRO A 157 -2.58 17.00 10.02
CA PRO A 157 -2.89 17.60 11.31
C PRO A 157 -1.87 18.68 11.71
N LEU A 158 -2.33 19.66 12.49
CA LEU A 158 -1.51 20.76 13.03
C LEU A 158 -1.59 20.75 14.56
N LEU A 159 -0.45 20.74 15.25
CA LEU A 159 -0.37 20.69 16.71
C LEU A 159 0.06 22.05 17.27
N ALA A 160 -0.58 22.50 18.35
CA ALA A 160 -0.19 23.68 19.10
C ALA A 160 -0.15 23.38 20.60
N ARG A 161 0.91 23.83 21.28
CA ARG A 161 0.99 23.87 22.74
C ARG A 161 0.40 25.18 23.24
N THR A 162 -0.68 25.13 24.02
CA THR A 162 -1.49 26.28 24.49
C THR A 162 -1.40 26.49 26.01
N GLY A 163 -0.36 25.95 26.63
CA GLY A 163 -0.06 26.04 28.06
C GLY A 163 1.07 25.07 28.42
N GLU A 164 1.39 24.95 29.71
CA GLU A 164 2.49 24.10 30.19
C GLU A 164 2.32 22.63 29.77
N ASP A 165 1.16 22.04 30.02
CA ASP A 165 0.80 20.65 29.66
C ASP A 165 -0.51 20.56 28.85
N ARG A 166 -0.79 21.58 28.03
CA ARG A 166 -2.02 21.64 27.23
C ARG A 166 -1.69 21.75 25.75
N TYR A 167 -2.28 20.84 24.99
CA TYR A 167 -2.10 20.72 23.55
C TYR A 167 -3.45 20.75 22.85
N LEU A 168 -3.42 21.28 21.64
CA LEU A 168 -4.53 21.29 20.68
C LEU A 168 -4.00 20.71 19.37
N LEU A 169 -4.64 19.65 18.85
CA LEU A 169 -4.39 19.16 17.50
C LEU A 169 -5.62 19.37 16.63
N VAL A 170 -5.41 20.05 15.50
CA VAL A 170 -6.47 20.40 14.53
C VAL A 170 -6.34 19.51 13.31
N THR A 171 -7.43 18.88 12.90
CA THR A 171 -7.51 18.00 11.72
C THR A 171 -8.96 17.85 11.24
N GLU A 172 -9.25 16.83 10.45
CA GLU A 172 -10.58 16.51 9.95
C GLU A 172 -10.87 15.00 9.93
N SER A 173 -12.16 14.64 9.86
CA SER A 173 -12.61 13.25 9.84
C SER A 173 -13.90 13.07 9.04
N GLY A 174 -14.14 11.85 8.58
CA GLY A 174 -15.40 11.44 7.98
C GLY A 174 -15.63 12.06 6.61
N ILE A 175 -14.58 12.14 5.79
CA ILE A 175 -14.64 12.58 4.40
C ILE A 175 -14.89 11.40 3.44
N ASP A 176 -15.65 11.67 2.39
CA ASP A 176 -15.92 10.80 1.25
C ASP A 176 -16.16 11.66 -0.01
N GLY A 177 -16.54 11.05 -1.13
CA GLY A 177 -16.76 11.70 -2.43
C GLY A 177 -17.87 12.76 -2.49
N ARG A 178 -18.45 13.13 -1.34
CA ARG A 178 -19.36 14.28 -1.24
C ARG A 178 -18.61 15.60 -1.03
N PHE A 179 -17.36 15.59 -0.56
CA PHE A 179 -16.62 16.81 -0.18
C PHE A 179 -15.18 16.81 -0.68
N SER A 180 -14.58 17.99 -0.75
CA SER A 180 -13.13 18.17 -0.85
C SER A 180 -12.49 18.15 0.54
N GLY A 181 -11.17 17.95 0.59
CA GLY A 181 -10.39 18.16 1.81
C GLY A 181 -10.27 19.62 2.19
N ALA A 182 -9.62 19.89 3.32
CA ALA A 182 -9.32 21.22 3.81
C ALA A 182 -7.87 21.33 4.32
N HIS A 183 -7.42 22.57 4.46
CA HIS A 183 -6.15 22.93 5.08
C HIS A 183 -6.35 24.13 6.02
N ALA A 184 -5.35 24.40 6.85
CA ALA A 184 -5.32 25.58 7.70
C ALA A 184 -4.78 26.77 6.91
N GLN A 185 -5.47 27.91 6.95
CA GLN A 185 -4.92 29.21 6.59
C GLN A 185 -4.60 29.96 7.88
N ILE A 186 -3.33 30.29 8.10
CA ILE A 186 -2.89 31.02 9.29
C ILE A 186 -2.48 32.44 8.89
N GLU A 187 -3.06 33.43 9.58
CA GLU A 187 -2.77 34.86 9.42
C GLU A 187 -3.08 35.58 10.74
N ASP A 188 -2.19 36.48 11.19
CA ASP A 188 -2.35 37.27 12.43
C ASP A 188 -2.75 36.46 13.69
N GLY A 189 -2.19 35.25 13.82
CA GLY A 189 -2.46 34.33 14.93
C GLY A 189 -3.85 33.69 14.91
N ALA A 190 -4.60 33.84 13.82
CA ALA A 190 -5.85 33.12 13.59
C ALA A 190 -5.62 31.93 12.65
N LEU A 191 -6.26 30.79 12.96
CA LEU A 191 -6.33 29.61 12.12
C LEU A 191 -7.74 29.53 11.54
N ALA A 192 -7.85 29.59 10.21
CA ALA A 192 -9.09 29.39 9.46
C ALA A 192 -9.04 28.08 8.67
N PHE A 193 -10.19 27.41 8.51
CA PHE A 193 -10.29 26.29 7.59
C PHE A 193 -10.55 26.80 6.17
N ALA A 194 -9.75 26.33 5.21
CA ALA A 194 -9.92 26.58 3.80
C ALA A 194 -10.13 25.25 3.07
N ALA A 195 -11.21 25.14 2.31
CA ALA A 195 -11.45 23.97 1.45
C ALA A 195 -10.42 23.93 0.31
N ALA A 196 -9.99 22.74 -0.08
CA ALA A 196 -9.09 22.54 -1.21
C ALA A 196 -9.74 22.96 -2.54
N ASP A 197 -11.03 22.67 -2.71
CA ASP A 197 -11.83 23.20 -3.81
C ASP A 197 -12.45 24.54 -3.41
N ALA A 198 -12.29 25.56 -4.25
CA ALA A 198 -12.89 26.88 -4.03
C ALA A 198 -14.43 26.87 -4.14
N ASP A 199 -14.99 25.84 -4.76
CA ASP A 199 -16.43 25.70 -4.97
C ASP A 199 -16.85 24.23 -4.95
N VAL A 200 -17.53 23.83 -3.87
CA VAL A 200 -17.96 22.45 -3.63
C VAL A 200 -19.46 22.33 -3.84
N GLU A 201 -19.87 21.52 -4.82
CA GLU A 201 -21.28 21.15 -4.98
C GLU A 201 -21.72 20.28 -3.79
N VAL A 202 -22.83 20.61 -3.15
CA VAL A 202 -23.38 19.90 -1.98
C VAL A 202 -24.85 19.57 -2.19
N THR A 203 -25.36 18.60 -1.43
CA THR A 203 -26.78 18.21 -1.43
C THR A 203 -27.31 18.13 0.00
N ARG A 204 -28.59 17.80 0.17
CA ARG A 204 -29.20 17.64 1.50
C ARG A 204 -28.43 16.65 2.39
N GLY A 205 -28.29 17.00 3.67
CA GLY A 205 -27.53 16.22 4.65
C GLY A 205 -26.32 17.00 5.19
N PRO A 206 -25.23 16.32 5.58
CA PRO A 206 -23.97 17.00 5.87
C PRO A 206 -23.54 17.88 4.70
N LEU A 207 -23.03 19.08 4.99
CA LEU A 207 -22.47 20.03 4.03
C LEU A 207 -20.95 20.12 4.13
N THR A 208 -20.36 19.61 5.22
CA THR A 208 -18.92 19.50 5.41
C THR A 208 -18.56 18.18 6.10
N PRO A 209 -17.31 17.71 5.97
CA PRO A 209 -16.71 16.76 6.91
C PRO A 209 -16.67 17.32 8.34
N TRP A 210 -16.24 16.50 9.30
CA TRP A 210 -15.96 16.97 10.65
C TRP A 210 -14.67 17.77 10.68
N ARG A 211 -14.72 18.96 11.30
CA ARG A 211 -13.54 19.71 11.75
C ARG A 211 -13.23 19.26 13.17
N VAL A 212 -12.02 18.75 13.39
CA VAL A 212 -11.67 18.02 14.61
C VAL A 212 -10.63 18.81 15.39
N PHE A 213 -10.89 18.97 16.68
CA PHE A 213 -10.05 19.67 17.65
C PHE A 213 -9.77 18.72 18.82
N LEU A 214 -8.67 17.96 18.75
CA LEU A 214 -8.20 17.16 19.89
C LEU A 214 -7.58 18.07 20.93
N ARG A 215 -7.82 17.81 22.20
CA ARG A 215 -7.34 18.63 23.31
C ARG A 215 -6.96 17.78 24.51
N GLY A 216 -5.90 18.20 25.22
CA GLY A 216 -5.49 17.55 26.47
C GLY A 216 -3.99 17.60 26.68
N SER A 217 -3.48 16.64 27.46
CA SER A 217 -2.04 16.37 27.53
C SER A 217 -1.55 15.76 26.23
N LEU A 218 -0.24 15.80 25.99
CA LEU A 218 0.36 15.19 24.80
C LEU A 218 0.02 13.70 24.69
N ALA A 219 -0.03 12.98 25.82
CA ALA A 219 -0.46 11.59 25.86
C ALA A 219 -1.91 11.39 25.41
N ALA A 220 -2.83 12.28 25.82
CA ALA A 220 -4.23 12.22 25.38
C ALA A 220 -4.35 12.42 23.86
N ILE A 221 -3.54 13.31 23.28
CA ILE A 221 -3.48 13.52 21.82
C ILE A 221 -2.96 12.26 21.11
N VAL A 222 -1.79 11.76 21.51
CA VAL A 222 -1.15 10.60 20.87
C VAL A 222 -2.03 9.34 20.92
N GLU A 223 -2.68 9.11 22.07
CA GLU A 223 -3.47 7.91 22.32
C GLU A 223 -4.93 8.01 21.82
N SER A 224 -5.34 9.19 21.34
CA SER A 224 -6.71 9.42 20.86
C SER A 224 -7.06 8.56 19.66
N ARG A 225 -8.34 8.15 19.59
CA ARG A 225 -8.99 7.52 18.42
C ARG A 225 -10.14 8.36 17.90
N PHE A 226 -10.30 9.60 18.37
CA PHE A 226 -11.47 10.42 18.08
C PHE A 226 -11.65 10.70 16.58
N VAL A 227 -10.56 10.74 15.80
CA VAL A 227 -10.62 10.81 14.32
C VAL A 227 -11.38 9.61 13.75
N ASP A 228 -11.05 8.37 14.14
CA ASP A 228 -11.76 7.18 13.68
C ASP A 228 -13.20 7.13 14.23
N GLU A 229 -13.38 7.49 15.50
CA GLU A 229 -14.70 7.46 16.17
C GLU A 229 -15.73 8.44 15.58
N LEU A 230 -15.30 9.42 14.79
CA LEU A 230 -16.18 10.35 14.06
C LEU A 230 -16.54 9.86 12.64
N ALA A 231 -15.75 8.95 12.07
CA ALA A 231 -15.97 8.42 10.74
C ALA A 231 -17.20 7.50 10.69
N PRO A 232 -17.84 7.33 9.52
CA PRO A 232 -18.95 6.39 9.37
C PRO A 232 -18.60 4.97 9.86
N ALA A 233 -19.60 4.26 10.38
CA ALA A 233 -19.47 2.83 10.63
C ALA A 233 -19.24 2.08 9.29
N PRO A 234 -18.67 0.86 9.33
CA PRO A 234 -18.61 -0.01 8.17
C PRO A 234 -19.98 -0.13 7.48
N LEU A 235 -19.99 -0.16 6.15
CA LEU A 235 -21.24 -0.23 5.37
C LEU A 235 -22.06 -1.49 5.71
N ASP A 236 -21.38 -2.61 5.97
CA ASP A 236 -21.99 -3.85 6.43
C ASP A 236 -21.12 -4.50 7.53
N PRO A 237 -21.57 -4.48 8.80
CA PRO A 237 -20.83 -5.09 9.91
C PRO A 237 -20.83 -6.62 9.87
N ALA A 238 -21.64 -7.26 9.00
CA ALA A 238 -21.65 -8.71 8.82
C ALA A 238 -20.58 -9.23 7.85
N VAL A 239 -19.92 -8.33 7.10
CA VAL A 239 -18.83 -8.71 6.21
C VAL A 239 -17.65 -9.22 7.04
N ASP A 240 -17.20 -10.44 6.73
CA ASP A 240 -16.01 -10.99 7.35
C ASP A 240 -14.78 -10.18 6.92
N THR A 241 -14.12 -9.57 7.90
CA THR A 241 -12.86 -8.83 7.72
C THR A 241 -11.67 -9.59 8.29
N SER A 242 -11.83 -10.88 8.61
CA SER A 242 -10.77 -11.76 9.15
C SER A 242 -9.55 -11.86 8.22
N TRP A 243 -9.77 -11.66 6.92
CA TRP A 243 -8.74 -11.64 5.88
C TRP A 243 -7.87 -10.37 5.91
N VAL A 244 -8.33 -9.29 6.54
CA VAL A 244 -7.52 -8.10 6.77
C VAL A 244 -6.50 -8.42 7.85
N ARG A 245 -5.22 -8.42 7.46
CA ARG A 245 -4.08 -8.84 8.27
C ARG A 245 -3.04 -7.73 8.29
N PRO A 246 -2.87 -7.03 9.42
CA PRO A 246 -1.75 -6.13 9.59
C PRO A 246 -0.44 -6.93 9.71
N GLY A 247 0.70 -6.29 9.50
CA GLY A 247 1.98 -6.99 9.54
C GLY A 247 3.16 -6.18 9.04
N ARG A 248 4.22 -6.91 8.69
CA ARG A 248 5.51 -6.37 8.24
C ARG A 248 5.73 -6.77 6.79
N ALA A 249 6.21 -5.84 5.98
CA ALA A 249 6.46 -6.06 4.57
C ALA A 249 7.94 -5.88 4.22
N ALA A 250 8.49 -6.85 3.50
CA ALA A 250 9.71 -6.66 2.76
C ALA A 250 9.40 -5.82 1.50
N TRP A 251 10.23 -4.83 1.20
CA TRP A 251 10.02 -3.89 0.11
C TRP A 251 11.37 -3.52 -0.53
N SER A 252 11.51 -3.78 -1.84
CA SER A 252 12.82 -3.75 -2.50
C SER A 252 13.14 -2.42 -3.19
N TRP A 253 12.13 -1.66 -3.60
CA TRP A 253 12.26 -0.48 -4.48
C TRP A 253 13.18 0.60 -3.94
N TRP A 254 13.09 0.91 -2.66
CA TRP A 254 13.92 1.97 -2.06
C TRP A 254 15.41 1.63 -2.13
N SER A 255 15.77 0.36 -1.92
CA SER A 255 17.16 -0.12 -1.99
C SER A 255 17.66 -0.40 -3.41
N ASP A 256 16.74 -0.64 -4.33
CA ASP A 256 17.00 -1.10 -5.69
C ASP A 256 15.79 -0.75 -6.58
N PHE A 257 15.86 0.42 -7.22
CA PHE A 257 14.73 1.07 -7.90
C PHE A 257 14.04 0.18 -8.94
N TYR A 258 14.80 -0.65 -9.68
CA TYR A 258 14.28 -1.51 -10.74
C TYR A 258 14.02 -2.96 -10.31
N SER A 259 14.18 -3.26 -9.01
CA SER A 259 13.95 -4.59 -8.46
C SER A 259 12.55 -5.15 -8.73
N GLY A 260 11.54 -4.29 -8.89
CA GLY A 260 10.16 -4.69 -9.17
C GLY A 260 10.01 -5.50 -10.46
N ALA A 261 10.92 -5.34 -11.43
CA ALA A 261 10.93 -6.11 -12.68
C ALA A 261 11.68 -7.45 -12.59
N GLN A 262 12.33 -7.74 -11.46
CA GLN A 262 13.26 -8.86 -11.31
C GLN A 262 12.70 -9.96 -10.40
N LEU A 263 12.14 -11.02 -10.98
CA LEU A 263 11.52 -12.14 -10.23
C LEU A 263 12.46 -12.75 -9.17
N GLU A 264 13.73 -12.98 -9.49
CA GLU A 264 14.69 -13.57 -8.54
C GLU A 264 14.99 -12.64 -7.36
N ARG A 265 15.02 -11.32 -7.60
CA ARG A 265 15.15 -10.33 -6.53
C ARG A 265 13.94 -10.38 -5.61
N GLN A 266 12.73 -10.52 -6.16
CA GLN A 266 11.51 -10.68 -5.36
C GLN A 266 11.52 -11.98 -4.56
N ARG A 267 12.04 -13.09 -5.11
CA ARG A 267 12.22 -14.35 -4.36
C ARG A 267 13.17 -14.20 -3.17
N HIS A 268 14.28 -13.49 -3.34
CA HIS A 268 15.23 -13.18 -2.26
C HIS A 268 14.53 -12.43 -1.11
N PHE A 269 13.71 -11.43 -1.44
CA PHE A 269 12.94 -10.69 -0.44
C PHE A 269 11.87 -11.56 0.24
N VAL A 270 11.23 -12.48 -0.47
CA VAL A 270 10.31 -13.48 0.12
C VAL A 270 11.04 -14.40 1.11
N ASP A 271 12.22 -14.89 0.75
CA ASP A 271 13.00 -15.78 1.62
C ASP A 271 13.47 -15.05 2.89
N ALA A 272 13.92 -13.81 2.76
CA ALA A 272 14.26 -12.98 3.91
C ALA A 272 13.03 -12.64 4.78
N ALA A 273 11.88 -12.32 4.17
CA ALA A 273 10.63 -12.10 4.88
C ALA A 273 10.24 -13.36 5.67
N ALA A 274 10.29 -14.55 5.06
CA ALA A 274 10.00 -15.81 5.72
C ALA A 274 10.94 -16.07 6.91
N ARG A 275 12.25 -15.81 6.74
CA ARG A 275 13.27 -15.92 7.80
C ARG A 275 13.05 -14.94 8.96
N LEU A 276 12.58 -13.73 8.68
CA LEU A 276 12.22 -12.74 9.71
C LEU A 276 10.80 -12.94 10.27
N GLY A 277 10.06 -13.92 9.74
CA GLY A 277 8.69 -14.20 10.13
C GLY A 277 7.65 -13.23 9.55
N TRP A 278 8.03 -12.34 8.62
CA TRP A 278 7.21 -11.25 8.07
C TRP A 278 6.09 -11.73 7.14
N GLU A 279 4.97 -11.01 7.19
CA GLU A 279 3.69 -11.40 6.58
C GLU A 279 3.59 -11.04 5.09
N HIS A 280 4.31 -10.02 4.64
CA HIS A 280 4.02 -9.37 3.35
C HIS A 280 5.28 -9.14 2.50
N LEU A 281 5.05 -9.07 1.19
CA LEU A 281 5.97 -8.57 0.18
C LEU A 281 5.24 -7.47 -0.60
N LEU A 282 5.85 -6.29 -0.72
CA LEU A 282 5.41 -5.25 -1.67
C LEU A 282 6.33 -5.29 -2.90
N ILE A 283 5.73 -5.54 -4.05
CA ILE A 283 6.40 -5.40 -5.35
C ILE A 283 6.00 -4.04 -5.93
N ASP A 284 6.96 -3.13 -5.94
CA ASP A 284 6.77 -1.76 -6.44
C ASP A 284 6.90 -1.70 -7.98
N CYS A 285 7.04 -0.50 -8.55
CA CYS A 285 7.08 -0.29 -10.00
C CYS A 285 8.03 -1.26 -10.74
N GLY A 286 7.62 -1.70 -11.94
CA GLY A 286 8.41 -2.58 -12.80
C GLY A 286 7.84 -3.99 -13.00
N TRP A 287 6.87 -4.42 -12.20
CA TRP A 287 6.35 -5.79 -12.26
C TRP A 287 5.60 -6.12 -13.56
N ASP A 288 5.59 -7.41 -13.95
CA ASP A 288 4.93 -7.89 -15.17
C ASP A 288 3.91 -9.02 -14.90
N GLU A 289 2.78 -8.98 -15.60
CA GLU A 289 1.69 -9.95 -15.46
C GLU A 289 2.09 -11.41 -15.71
N THR A 290 3.17 -11.64 -16.47
CA THR A 290 3.66 -12.96 -16.86
C THR A 290 4.11 -13.78 -15.65
N TRP A 291 4.84 -13.16 -14.71
CA TRP A 291 5.47 -13.84 -13.57
C TRP A 291 4.82 -13.53 -12.22
N VAL A 292 3.94 -12.53 -12.11
CA VAL A 292 3.21 -12.25 -10.86
C VAL A 292 2.53 -13.50 -10.27
N PRO A 293 1.84 -14.37 -11.04
CA PRO A 293 1.30 -15.61 -10.49
C PRO A 293 2.38 -16.51 -9.86
N GLU A 294 3.56 -16.58 -10.47
CA GLU A 294 4.67 -17.42 -10.00
C GLU A 294 5.23 -16.94 -8.66
N ILE A 295 5.46 -15.64 -8.49
CA ILE A 295 5.90 -15.09 -7.19
C ILE A 295 4.82 -15.24 -6.13
N VAL A 296 3.53 -15.10 -6.49
CA VAL A 296 2.41 -15.31 -5.55
C VAL A 296 2.38 -16.76 -5.06
N SER A 297 2.56 -17.74 -5.96
CA SER A 297 2.67 -19.15 -5.57
C SER A 297 3.88 -19.37 -4.66
N TYR A 298 5.06 -18.84 -5.03
CA TYR A 298 6.29 -18.96 -4.25
C TYR A 298 6.15 -18.39 -2.82
N ALA A 299 5.59 -17.18 -2.70
CA ALA A 299 5.35 -16.49 -1.44
C ALA A 299 4.30 -17.21 -0.56
N SER A 300 3.21 -17.69 -1.17
CA SER A 300 2.13 -18.37 -0.43
C SER A 300 2.60 -19.63 0.29
N ARG A 301 3.57 -20.34 -0.28
CA ARG A 301 4.21 -21.53 0.33
C ARG A 301 4.96 -21.18 1.60
N ARG A 302 5.35 -19.93 1.79
CA ARG A 302 6.00 -19.41 3.01
C ARG A 302 5.04 -18.57 3.84
N GLY A 303 3.75 -18.58 3.53
CA GLY A 303 2.74 -17.76 4.22
C GLY A 303 2.89 -16.26 3.99
N VAL A 304 3.64 -15.83 2.96
CA VAL A 304 3.87 -14.41 2.63
C VAL A 304 2.83 -13.95 1.61
N GLN A 305 2.21 -12.79 1.86
CA GLN A 305 1.19 -12.18 1.01
C GLN A 305 1.81 -11.12 0.09
N VAL A 306 1.54 -11.22 -1.21
CA VAL A 306 2.05 -10.27 -2.21
C VAL A 306 1.09 -9.11 -2.41
N HIS A 307 1.64 -7.90 -2.42
CA HIS A 307 0.99 -6.64 -2.78
C HIS A 307 1.65 -6.04 -4.03
N LEU A 308 0.85 -5.40 -4.88
CA LEU A 308 1.33 -4.79 -6.12
C LEU A 308 1.15 -3.27 -6.09
N TRP A 309 2.16 -2.54 -6.54
CA TRP A 309 2.04 -1.10 -6.78
C TRP A 309 1.30 -0.79 -8.09
N ALA A 310 0.53 0.29 -8.12
CA ALA A 310 -0.10 0.82 -9.32
C ALA A 310 -0.29 2.34 -9.23
N VAL A 311 -0.26 3.03 -10.38
CA VAL A 311 -0.66 4.44 -10.44
C VAL A 311 -2.18 4.55 -10.41
N TRP A 312 -2.73 5.57 -9.73
CA TRP A 312 -4.17 5.75 -9.61
C TRP A 312 -4.92 5.75 -10.95
N HIS A 313 -4.34 6.33 -12.01
CA HIS A 313 -5.00 6.46 -13.32
C HIS A 313 -5.13 5.11 -14.03
N ASP A 314 -4.31 4.12 -13.69
CA ASP A 314 -4.43 2.77 -14.22
C ASP A 314 -5.64 2.02 -13.67
N LEU A 315 -6.22 2.55 -12.58
CA LEU A 315 -7.44 2.09 -11.93
C LEU A 315 -8.62 3.04 -12.17
N ASP A 316 -8.46 4.05 -13.04
CA ASP A 316 -9.55 4.96 -13.37
C ASP A 316 -10.52 4.35 -14.39
N GLY A 317 -11.79 4.67 -14.22
CA GLY A 317 -12.88 4.10 -15.00
C GLY A 317 -13.10 2.57 -14.83
N PRO A 318 -14.16 2.02 -15.45
CA PRO A 318 -14.53 0.61 -15.26
C PRO A 318 -13.49 -0.39 -15.75
N GLU A 319 -12.77 -0.07 -16.84
CA GLU A 319 -11.76 -0.96 -17.43
C GLU A 319 -10.50 -1.04 -16.57
N GLY A 320 -10.00 0.10 -16.07
CA GLY A 320 -8.86 0.15 -15.16
C GLY A 320 -9.17 -0.56 -13.84
N LEU A 321 -10.35 -0.26 -13.26
CA LEU A 321 -10.78 -0.85 -12.00
C LEU A 321 -10.91 -2.39 -12.07
N ALA A 322 -11.33 -2.95 -13.21
CA ALA A 322 -11.46 -4.40 -13.41
C ALA A 322 -10.13 -5.16 -13.27
N LYS A 323 -8.98 -4.48 -13.39
CA LYS A 323 -7.65 -5.07 -13.14
C LYS A 323 -7.51 -5.59 -11.70
N LEU A 324 -8.15 -4.95 -10.71
CA LEU A 324 -8.12 -5.41 -9.32
C LEU A 324 -8.66 -6.83 -9.19
N ALA A 325 -9.74 -7.17 -9.91
CA ALA A 325 -10.32 -8.50 -9.89
C ALA A 325 -9.41 -9.52 -10.58
N LEU A 326 -8.70 -9.12 -11.64
CA LEU A 326 -7.68 -9.94 -12.29
C LEU A 326 -6.51 -10.22 -11.34
N TRP A 327 -5.95 -9.21 -10.69
CA TRP A 327 -4.84 -9.37 -9.74
C TRP A 327 -5.25 -10.23 -8.55
N ARG A 328 -6.44 -9.98 -8.00
CA ARG A 328 -7.02 -10.82 -6.95
C ARG A 328 -7.16 -12.28 -7.40
N SER A 329 -7.49 -12.51 -8.67
CA SER A 329 -7.62 -13.86 -9.22
C SER A 329 -6.31 -14.65 -9.20
N TRP A 330 -5.17 -13.98 -9.33
CA TRP A 330 -3.84 -14.60 -9.24
C TRP A 330 -3.43 -14.96 -7.81
N GLY A 331 -4.11 -14.39 -6.81
CA GLY A 331 -3.82 -14.57 -5.38
C GLY A 331 -3.19 -13.34 -4.71
N VAL A 332 -3.07 -12.22 -5.42
CA VAL A 332 -2.64 -10.93 -4.84
C VAL A 332 -3.54 -10.58 -3.66
N ALA A 333 -2.91 -10.09 -2.59
CA ALA A 333 -3.54 -9.81 -1.30
C ALA A 333 -3.83 -8.34 -1.06
N GLY A 334 -3.20 -7.43 -1.82
CA GLY A 334 -3.44 -6.00 -1.71
C GLY A 334 -2.72 -5.18 -2.76
N VAL A 335 -2.93 -3.88 -2.71
CA VAL A 335 -2.36 -2.92 -3.66
C VAL A 335 -1.81 -1.70 -2.93
N LYS A 336 -0.70 -1.16 -3.43
CA LYS A 336 -0.20 0.19 -3.12
C LYS A 336 -0.61 1.08 -4.29
N VAL A 337 -1.44 2.09 -4.07
CA VAL A 337 -1.92 2.97 -5.14
C VAL A 337 -1.36 4.38 -4.95
N ASP A 338 -0.84 4.95 -6.02
CA ASP A 338 0.06 6.12 -5.95
C ASP A 338 -0.38 7.31 -6.81
N PHE A 339 0.22 8.47 -6.51
CA PHE A 339 0.15 9.74 -7.26
C PHE A 339 -1.25 10.36 -7.39
N MET A 340 -2.12 10.18 -6.39
CA MET A 340 -3.44 10.82 -6.40
C MET A 340 -3.35 12.35 -6.34
N GLU A 341 -2.40 12.86 -5.54
CA GLU A 341 -1.92 14.25 -5.43
C GLU A 341 -3.02 15.32 -5.40
N SER A 342 -4.18 14.99 -4.85
CA SER A 342 -5.36 15.85 -4.94
C SER A 342 -6.27 15.66 -3.74
N GLU A 343 -6.74 16.79 -3.21
CA GLU A 343 -7.77 16.87 -2.17
C GLU A 343 -9.14 17.29 -2.74
N SER A 344 -9.28 17.26 -4.07
CA SER A 344 -10.53 17.66 -4.74
C SER A 344 -11.66 16.68 -4.44
N LYS A 345 -12.90 17.16 -4.50
CA LYS A 345 -14.10 16.32 -4.37
C LYS A 345 -14.13 15.18 -5.38
N ASP A 346 -13.69 15.42 -6.61
CA ASP A 346 -13.67 14.38 -7.65
C ASP A 346 -12.62 13.30 -7.35
N ARG A 347 -11.48 13.66 -6.76
CA ARG A 347 -10.52 12.66 -6.26
C ARG A 347 -11.13 11.81 -5.14
N TYR A 348 -11.87 12.40 -4.21
CA TYR A 348 -12.58 11.65 -3.17
C TYR A 348 -13.63 10.67 -3.74
N ARG A 349 -14.30 11.00 -4.85
CA ARG A 349 -15.21 10.06 -5.53
C ARG A 349 -14.47 8.88 -6.16
N TRP A 350 -13.27 9.12 -6.70
CA TRP A 350 -12.42 8.04 -7.17
C TRP A 350 -11.99 7.14 -5.99
N TYR A 351 -11.59 7.71 -4.85
CA TYR A 351 -11.27 6.94 -3.64
C TYR A 351 -12.45 6.05 -3.21
N ASP A 352 -13.67 6.59 -3.17
CA ASP A 352 -14.88 5.81 -2.83
C ASP A 352 -15.02 4.58 -3.74
N THR A 353 -14.70 4.72 -5.03
CA THR A 353 -14.80 3.65 -6.03
C THR A 353 -13.75 2.56 -5.77
N VAL A 354 -12.49 2.94 -5.54
CA VAL A 354 -11.39 1.99 -5.26
C VAL A 354 -11.57 1.32 -3.90
N LEU A 355 -12.00 2.05 -2.88
CA LEU A 355 -12.27 1.51 -1.55
C LEU A 355 -13.38 0.47 -1.57
N ALA A 356 -14.48 0.74 -2.28
CA ALA A 356 -15.58 -0.20 -2.42
C ALA A 356 -15.16 -1.48 -3.16
N GLU A 357 -14.40 -1.35 -4.25
CA GLU A 357 -13.98 -2.51 -5.05
C GLU A 357 -12.92 -3.36 -4.34
N THR A 358 -11.93 -2.74 -3.70
CA THR A 358 -10.92 -3.47 -2.91
C THR A 358 -11.55 -4.22 -1.73
N ALA A 359 -12.53 -3.62 -1.04
CA ALA A 359 -13.30 -4.30 0.01
C ALA A 359 -14.07 -5.50 -0.56
N ARG A 360 -14.76 -5.33 -1.71
CA ARG A 360 -15.52 -6.41 -2.36
C ARG A 360 -14.65 -7.60 -2.77
N LEU A 361 -13.42 -7.33 -3.19
CA LEU A 361 -12.48 -8.34 -3.68
C LEU A 361 -11.64 -9.00 -2.57
N GLY A 362 -11.60 -8.41 -1.37
CA GLY A 362 -10.71 -8.87 -0.32
C GLY A 362 -9.25 -8.51 -0.57
N LEU A 363 -9.00 -7.25 -0.95
CA LEU A 363 -7.67 -6.68 -1.17
C LEU A 363 -7.37 -5.62 -0.10
N HIS A 364 -6.19 -5.67 0.51
CA HIS A 364 -5.67 -4.56 1.29
C HIS A 364 -5.38 -3.37 0.38
N VAL A 365 -5.40 -2.16 0.93
CA VAL A 365 -5.00 -0.95 0.21
C VAL A 365 -4.10 -0.06 1.06
N ASN A 366 -3.01 0.38 0.44
CA ASN A 366 -2.09 1.41 0.93
C ASN A 366 -2.07 2.55 -0.08
N PHE A 367 -2.16 3.81 0.37
CA PHE A 367 -2.21 4.97 -0.52
C PHE A 367 -0.96 5.84 -0.40
N HIS A 368 -0.20 5.99 -1.48
CA HIS A 368 0.96 6.89 -1.63
C HIS A 368 0.62 8.09 -2.53
N GLY A 369 1.39 9.17 -2.45
CA GLY A 369 1.04 10.45 -3.10
C GLY A 369 -0.38 10.89 -2.73
N SER A 370 -0.75 10.73 -1.45
CA SER A 370 -2.13 10.59 -1.00
C SER A 370 -2.55 11.64 0.04
N VAL A 371 -3.84 11.60 0.39
CA VAL A 371 -4.39 12.40 1.49
C VAL A 371 -4.07 11.77 2.85
N ILE A 372 -4.07 12.56 3.92
CA ILE A 372 -3.91 12.04 5.29
C ILE A 372 -5.07 11.10 5.70
N PRO A 373 -4.87 10.21 6.70
CA PRO A 373 -5.95 9.43 7.28
C PRO A 373 -7.04 10.32 7.88
N ARG A 374 -8.29 10.00 7.56
CA ARG A 374 -9.50 10.75 8.00
C ARG A 374 -10.60 9.81 8.52
N GLY A 375 -10.17 8.69 9.11
CA GLY A 375 -11.01 7.67 9.72
C GLY A 375 -11.49 6.55 8.78
N TRP A 376 -10.95 6.42 7.57
CA TRP A 376 -11.37 5.33 6.67
C TRP A 376 -11.02 3.94 7.19
N ALA A 377 -10.00 3.76 8.01
CA ALA A 377 -9.70 2.45 8.60
C ALA A 377 -10.88 1.90 9.45
N ARG A 378 -11.77 2.79 9.93
CA ARG A 378 -13.04 2.38 10.52
C ARG A 378 -14.09 1.98 9.49
N THR A 379 -14.30 2.79 8.47
CA THR A 379 -15.32 2.54 7.42
C THR A 379 -14.94 1.36 6.51
N TRP A 380 -13.65 1.24 6.23
CA TRP A 380 -12.98 0.37 5.26
C TRP A 380 -11.77 -0.29 5.93
N PRO A 381 -11.95 -1.38 6.69
CA PRO A 381 -10.89 -1.97 7.50
C PRO A 381 -9.67 -2.45 6.72
N GLN A 382 -9.82 -2.68 5.41
CA GLN A 382 -8.74 -3.10 4.52
C GLN A 382 -7.76 -1.97 4.16
N VAL A 383 -8.06 -0.72 4.54
CA VAL A 383 -7.11 0.39 4.44
C VAL A 383 -6.05 0.23 5.51
N VAL A 384 -4.86 -0.17 5.11
CA VAL A 384 -3.77 -0.55 6.02
C VAL A 384 -2.64 0.47 6.09
N GLY A 385 -2.61 1.44 5.18
CA GLY A 385 -1.54 2.43 5.14
C GLY A 385 -1.89 3.66 4.31
N TYR A 386 -1.19 4.73 4.64
CA TYR A 386 -1.14 5.98 3.90
C TYR A 386 0.28 6.51 4.02
N GLU A 387 0.86 7.00 2.95
CA GLU A 387 2.04 7.86 3.01
C GLU A 387 1.66 9.20 3.64
N ALA A 388 1.31 10.20 2.83
CA ALA A 388 0.97 11.55 3.29
C ALA A 388 1.97 12.07 4.34
N ILE A 389 3.26 11.78 4.10
CA ILE A 389 4.40 12.07 4.97
C ILE A 389 5.66 12.07 4.11
N ARG A 390 6.59 12.98 4.37
CA ARG A 390 7.95 12.93 3.81
C ARG A 390 8.68 11.71 4.40
N GLY A 391 8.57 10.56 3.73
CA GLY A 391 9.09 9.27 4.18
C GLY A 391 10.53 8.99 3.76
N SER A 392 11.04 7.80 4.07
CA SER A 392 12.43 7.41 3.81
C SER A 392 12.87 7.55 2.35
N GLU A 393 11.95 7.57 1.38
CA GLU A 393 12.25 7.83 -0.04
C GLU A 393 13.04 9.13 -0.27
N TYR A 394 12.85 10.12 0.61
CA TYR A 394 13.57 11.40 0.58
C TYR A 394 15.03 11.30 1.04
N TYR A 395 15.50 10.13 1.48
CA TYR A 395 16.92 9.86 1.60
C TYR A 395 17.60 9.55 0.26
N VAL A 396 16.87 9.03 -0.74
CA VAL A 396 17.47 8.42 -1.95
C VAL A 396 17.09 9.14 -3.23
N PHE A 397 15.82 9.56 -3.38
CA PHE A 397 15.31 10.02 -4.68
C PHE A 397 15.24 11.54 -4.83
N TYR A 398 15.47 12.30 -3.75
CA TYR A 398 15.27 13.74 -3.73
C TYR A 398 16.48 14.48 -3.14
N ASP A 399 17.00 15.45 -3.90
CA ASP A 399 18.18 16.25 -3.51
C ASP A 399 17.85 17.43 -2.58
N ASP A 400 16.56 17.71 -2.33
CA ASP A 400 16.08 19.02 -1.90
C ASP A 400 16.04 19.29 -0.38
N THR A 401 16.44 18.34 0.47
CA THR A 401 16.94 18.48 1.87
C THR A 401 16.89 17.08 2.53
N PRO A 402 17.94 16.62 3.23
CA PRO A 402 17.91 15.32 3.91
C PRO A 402 16.92 15.32 5.07
N LEU A 403 16.23 14.20 5.27
CA LEU A 403 15.39 13.98 6.44
C LEU A 403 16.20 14.15 7.73
N THR A 404 15.63 14.89 8.69
CA THR A 404 16.28 15.21 9.95
C THR A 404 15.65 14.42 11.10
N ALA A 405 16.42 14.19 12.16
CA ALA A 405 15.87 13.59 13.39
C ALA A 405 14.72 14.43 13.98
N ALA A 406 14.75 15.76 13.84
CA ALA A 406 13.66 16.64 14.27
C ALA A 406 12.36 16.35 13.49
N HIS A 407 12.46 16.12 12.18
CA HIS A 407 11.30 15.70 11.38
C HIS A 407 10.68 14.41 11.92
N ASN A 408 11.51 13.41 12.25
CA ASN A 408 11.05 12.12 12.76
C ASN A 408 10.38 12.25 14.14
N VAL A 409 10.96 13.04 15.05
CA VAL A 409 10.45 13.26 16.41
C VAL A 409 9.05 13.89 16.42
N ILE A 410 8.71 14.73 15.45
CA ILE A 410 7.42 15.44 15.41
C ILE A 410 6.25 14.50 15.04
N GLN A 411 6.49 13.46 14.24
CA GLN A 411 5.42 12.66 13.62
C GLN A 411 4.49 11.90 14.59
N PRO A 412 4.98 11.29 15.68
CA PRO A 412 4.13 10.60 16.65
C PRO A 412 3.11 11.52 17.33
N PHE A 413 3.40 12.84 17.36
CA PHE A 413 2.56 13.87 17.96
C PHE A 413 1.64 14.59 16.96
N THR A 414 1.87 14.38 15.67
CA THR A 414 1.16 15.06 14.58
C THR A 414 0.59 14.05 13.58
N ARG A 415 1.30 13.77 12.48
CA ARG A 415 0.80 12.96 11.34
C ARG A 415 0.32 11.57 11.77
N ASN A 416 1.04 10.88 12.65
CA ASN A 416 0.66 9.52 13.08
C ASN A 416 -0.43 9.51 14.17
N VAL A 417 -0.83 10.70 14.67
CA VAL A 417 -2.04 10.83 15.49
C VAL A 417 -3.30 10.63 14.65
N ALA A 418 -3.30 11.11 13.41
CA ALA A 418 -4.45 11.01 12.51
C ALA A 418 -4.75 9.56 12.07
N GLY A 419 -3.72 8.70 12.04
CA GLY A 419 -3.85 7.28 11.70
C GLY A 419 -2.55 6.71 11.14
N ALA A 420 -2.66 5.55 10.49
CA ALA A 420 -1.55 4.82 9.87
C ALA A 420 -0.66 5.75 9.01
N MET A 421 0.65 5.55 9.11
CA MET A 421 1.68 6.35 8.46
C MET A 421 2.75 5.41 7.92
N ASP A 422 2.68 5.13 6.62
CA ASP A 422 3.64 4.31 5.89
C ASP A 422 4.88 5.13 5.56
N TYR A 423 5.63 5.50 6.60
CA TYR A 423 6.89 6.25 6.50
C TYR A 423 8.00 5.46 5.80
N THR A 424 7.87 4.14 5.78
CA THR A 424 8.85 3.15 5.33
C THR A 424 10.14 3.13 6.18
N PRO A 425 10.06 2.80 7.50
CA PRO A 425 11.17 3.01 8.43
C PRO A 425 12.36 2.05 8.22
N VAL A 426 13.41 2.29 9.02
CA VAL A 426 14.62 1.46 9.13
C VAL A 426 15.47 1.52 7.86
N ALA A 427 16.04 2.69 7.58
CA ALA A 427 16.88 2.95 6.40
C ALA A 427 18.36 3.04 6.79
N PHE A 428 18.97 1.92 7.22
CA PHE A 428 20.34 1.93 7.73
C PHE A 428 21.37 2.37 6.68
N SER A 429 21.17 1.98 5.43
CA SER A 429 22.05 2.27 4.29
C SER A 429 21.79 3.63 3.63
N ALA A 430 20.87 4.44 4.19
CA ALA A 430 20.51 5.74 3.64
C ALA A 430 21.74 6.66 3.50
N PRO A 431 21.99 7.25 2.32
CA PRO A 431 23.12 8.11 2.11
C PRO A 431 22.95 9.42 2.90
N GLY A 432 24.03 9.89 3.53
CA GLY A 432 24.06 11.21 4.16
C GLY A 432 23.10 11.42 5.35
N ARG A 433 22.45 10.36 5.87
CA ARG A 433 21.57 10.48 7.05
C ARG A 433 22.32 10.99 8.28
N THR A 434 21.59 11.72 9.12
CA THR A 434 22.11 12.28 10.39
C THR A 434 21.60 11.53 11.61
N THR A 435 20.64 10.64 11.44
CA THR A 435 20.11 9.74 12.47
C THR A 435 21.07 8.58 12.70
N SER A 436 21.09 8.05 13.93
CA SER A 436 21.86 6.84 14.28
C SER A 436 21.14 5.54 13.90
N ASP A 437 21.83 4.39 13.94
CA ASP A 437 21.18 3.08 13.73
C ASP A 437 20.14 2.80 14.82
N GLY A 438 20.40 3.21 16.07
CA GLY A 438 19.43 3.10 17.16
C GLY A 438 18.16 3.92 16.91
N HIS A 439 18.30 5.10 16.30
CA HIS A 439 17.17 5.93 15.86
C HIS A 439 16.37 5.24 14.75
N GLU A 440 17.03 4.78 13.69
CA GLU A 440 16.38 4.11 12.56
C GLU A 440 15.60 2.86 13.01
N LEU A 441 16.20 2.04 13.88
CA LEU A 441 15.52 0.88 14.44
C LEU A 441 14.32 1.28 15.31
N ALA A 442 14.41 2.38 16.06
CA ALA A 442 13.34 2.89 16.89
C ALA A 442 12.10 3.34 16.10
N LEU A 443 12.26 3.78 14.85
CA LEU A 443 11.15 4.14 13.97
C LEU A 443 10.19 2.96 13.73
N SER A 444 10.69 1.71 13.75
CA SER A 444 9.87 0.49 13.60
C SER A 444 8.81 0.31 14.69
N VAL A 445 8.97 0.98 15.84
CA VAL A 445 7.98 0.98 16.94
C VAL A 445 7.35 2.35 17.10
N ALA A 446 8.11 3.44 16.94
CA ALA A 446 7.59 4.79 17.11
C ALA A 446 6.47 5.09 16.10
N PHE A 447 6.61 4.63 14.86
CA PHE A 447 5.64 4.87 13.78
C PHE A 447 4.69 3.70 13.61
N GLU A 448 3.39 4.00 13.65
CA GLU A 448 2.33 3.04 13.42
C GLU A 448 1.91 3.02 11.96
N CYS A 449 1.86 1.83 11.39
CA CYS A 449 1.16 1.55 10.14
C CYS A 449 0.49 0.17 10.26
N GLY A 450 -0.63 -0.05 9.57
CA GLY A 450 -1.28 -1.35 9.55
C GLY A 450 -0.43 -2.41 8.86
N ILE A 451 0.22 -2.05 7.75
CA ILE A 451 1.32 -2.82 7.18
C ILE A 451 2.55 -1.91 7.12
N THR A 452 3.59 -2.24 7.87
CA THR A 452 4.85 -1.48 7.86
C THR A 452 5.77 -2.02 6.77
N HIS A 453 6.03 -1.22 5.74
CA HIS A 453 7.06 -1.52 4.73
C HIS A 453 8.43 -1.09 5.25
N PHE A 454 9.43 -1.95 5.16
CA PHE A 454 10.80 -1.63 5.56
C PHE A 454 11.63 -1.24 4.33
N ALA A 455 12.31 -0.10 4.37
CA ALA A 455 12.89 0.55 3.19
C ALA A 455 14.19 -0.07 2.65
N ASP A 456 15.07 -0.56 3.53
CA ASP A 456 16.42 -0.99 3.16
C ASP A 456 16.44 -2.38 2.51
N ASP A 457 17.60 -2.73 1.95
CA ASP A 457 17.84 -4.10 1.49
C ASP A 457 17.73 -5.07 2.67
N VAL A 458 17.06 -6.19 2.47
CA VAL A 458 16.92 -7.24 3.49
C VAL A 458 18.28 -7.73 4.02
N ASP A 459 19.33 -7.73 3.19
CA ASP A 459 20.69 -8.08 3.58
C ASP A 459 21.30 -7.04 4.53
N ALA A 460 20.91 -5.76 4.43
CA ALA A 460 21.33 -4.74 5.38
C ALA A 460 20.77 -5.02 6.80
N TYR A 461 19.55 -5.56 6.87
CA TYR A 461 18.97 -6.02 8.14
C TYR A 461 19.70 -7.25 8.66
N LEU A 462 19.85 -8.28 7.82
CA LEU A 462 20.46 -9.55 8.20
C LEU A 462 21.95 -9.43 8.57
N ALA A 463 22.66 -8.46 8.03
CA ALA A 463 24.04 -8.13 8.39
C ALA A 463 24.18 -7.51 9.80
N ARG A 464 23.07 -7.09 10.43
CA ARG A 464 23.03 -6.48 11.76
C ARG A 464 22.29 -7.41 12.74
N PRO A 465 22.97 -8.30 13.47
CA PRO A 465 22.32 -9.36 14.25
C PRO A 465 21.26 -8.87 15.24
N GLU A 466 21.53 -7.78 15.96
CA GLU A 466 20.58 -7.21 16.94
C GLU A 466 19.35 -6.59 16.26
N ALA A 467 19.54 -5.92 15.11
CA ALA A 467 18.42 -5.39 14.32
C ALA A 467 17.59 -6.51 13.72
N ALA A 468 18.22 -7.48 13.04
CA ALA A 468 17.53 -8.63 12.45
C ALA A 468 16.70 -9.38 13.50
N ARG A 469 17.28 -9.62 14.68
CA ARG A 469 16.56 -10.26 15.78
C ARG A 469 15.39 -9.41 16.26
N PHE A 470 15.58 -8.11 16.43
CA PHE A 470 14.50 -7.23 16.91
C PHE A 470 13.36 -7.14 15.90
N LEU A 471 13.68 -6.97 14.62
CA LEU A 471 12.73 -6.91 13.52
C LEU A 471 11.96 -8.22 13.33
N ALA A 472 12.56 -9.37 13.64
CA ALA A 472 11.85 -10.65 13.68
C ALA A 472 10.86 -10.74 14.86
N GLU A 473 11.21 -10.15 16.01
CA GLU A 473 10.37 -10.12 17.22
C GLU A 473 9.23 -9.09 17.17
N LEU A 474 9.36 -8.08 16.31
CA LEU A 474 8.40 -6.99 16.16
C LEU A 474 7.00 -7.56 15.89
N ALA A 475 6.01 -7.11 16.67
CA ALA A 475 4.64 -7.58 16.52
C ALA A 475 4.00 -7.07 15.21
N PRO A 476 3.12 -7.87 14.58
CA PRO A 476 2.41 -7.44 13.37
C PRO A 476 1.28 -6.44 13.67
N SER A 477 0.85 -6.32 14.93
CA SER A 477 -0.18 -5.38 15.37
C SER A 477 -0.12 -5.12 16.87
N TRP A 478 -0.84 -4.10 17.29
CA TRP A 478 -0.80 -3.57 18.64
C TRP A 478 -2.17 -3.69 19.31
N ASP A 479 -2.20 -4.16 20.55
CA ASP A 479 -3.39 -4.15 21.39
C ASP A 479 -3.59 -2.78 22.08
N GLU A 480 -2.50 -2.04 22.24
CA GLU A 480 -2.47 -0.80 23.01
C GLU A 480 -1.27 0.06 22.62
N THR A 481 -1.42 1.38 22.66
CA THR A 481 -0.35 2.37 22.46
C THR A 481 -0.35 3.35 23.63
N ARG A 482 0.83 3.69 24.14
CA ARG A 482 1.06 4.64 25.23
C ARG A 482 2.22 5.57 24.91
N LEU A 483 2.05 6.86 25.21
CA LEU A 483 3.17 7.80 25.28
C LEU A 483 3.78 7.71 26.69
N LEU A 484 5.06 7.34 26.78
CA LEU A 484 5.79 7.25 28.07
C LEU A 484 6.46 8.58 28.43
N ALA A 485 7.09 9.22 27.45
CA ALA A 485 7.70 10.53 27.56
C ALA A 485 7.74 11.18 26.17
N GLY A 486 7.69 12.51 26.11
CA GLY A 486 7.76 13.21 24.83
C GLY A 486 7.81 14.72 24.93
N ASP A 487 8.59 15.31 24.03
CA ASP A 487 8.64 16.73 23.71
C ASP A 487 8.80 16.81 22.18
N PRO A 488 7.84 17.36 21.42
CA PRO A 488 7.89 17.34 19.97
C PRO A 488 9.11 18.05 19.35
N ASP A 489 9.88 18.84 20.13
CA ASP A 489 11.14 19.41 19.67
C ASP A 489 12.38 18.55 19.99
N ARG A 490 12.25 17.51 20.82
CA ARG A 490 13.42 16.82 21.41
C ARG A 490 13.37 15.30 21.34
N GLU A 491 12.23 14.69 21.66
CA GLU A 491 12.11 13.23 21.74
C GLU A 491 10.67 12.72 21.74
N ALA A 492 10.51 11.48 21.29
CA ALA A 492 9.29 10.69 21.46
C ALA A 492 9.64 9.30 22.00
N VAL A 493 8.99 8.88 23.08
CA VAL A 493 9.10 7.54 23.65
C VAL A 493 7.73 6.87 23.63
N ILE A 494 7.52 6.03 22.62
CA ILE A 494 6.26 5.34 22.36
C ILE A 494 6.38 3.90 22.83
N ALA A 495 5.39 3.43 23.58
CA ALA A 495 5.24 2.03 23.96
C ALA A 495 3.99 1.42 23.30
N ARG A 496 4.12 0.21 22.74
CA ARG A 496 3.04 -0.53 22.12
C ARG A 496 2.95 -1.94 22.68
N ARG A 497 1.76 -2.40 23.04
CA ARG A 497 1.55 -3.72 23.61
C ARG A 497 1.13 -4.71 22.54
N SER A 498 1.61 -5.95 22.62
CA SER A 498 1.09 -7.09 21.87
C SER A 498 1.11 -8.32 22.78
N GLY A 499 -0.08 -8.83 23.12
CA GLY A 499 -0.24 -9.82 24.18
C GLY A 499 0.22 -9.24 25.53
N ASP A 500 1.16 -9.92 26.16
CA ASP A 500 1.81 -9.54 27.42
C ASP A 500 3.15 -8.82 27.22
N ARG A 501 3.63 -8.61 25.98
CA ARG A 501 4.87 -7.88 25.71
C ARG A 501 4.60 -6.42 25.39
N TRP A 502 5.47 -5.54 25.88
CA TRP A 502 5.55 -4.14 25.48
C TRP A 502 6.78 -3.91 24.61
N PHE A 503 6.59 -3.21 23.50
CA PHE A 503 7.63 -2.76 22.59
C PHE A 503 7.79 -1.26 22.78
N ILE A 504 9.00 -0.78 23.03
CA ILE A 504 9.31 0.64 23.22
C ILE A 504 10.19 1.08 22.07
N GLY A 505 9.82 2.17 21.42
CA GLY A 505 10.66 2.89 20.46
C GLY A 505 10.89 4.31 20.97
N ALA A 506 12.16 4.70 21.11
CA ALA A 506 12.55 6.04 21.49
C ALA A 506 13.40 6.69 20.40
N VAL A 507 12.96 7.85 19.94
CA VAL A 507 13.68 8.67 18.97
C VAL A 507 13.97 10.03 19.57
N ALA A 508 15.17 10.54 19.33
CA ALA A 508 15.62 11.83 19.82
C ALA A 508 16.32 12.64 18.74
N THR A 509 16.27 13.97 18.89
CA THR A 509 17.04 14.93 18.10
C THR A 509 17.95 15.76 19.02
N GLY A 510 19.04 16.28 18.47
CA GLY A 510 20.04 17.07 19.17
C GLY A 510 21.13 16.23 19.85
N GLU A 511 21.87 16.87 20.76
CA GLU A 511 23.08 16.32 21.38
C GLU A 511 22.85 15.00 22.13
N ALA A 512 23.92 14.19 22.19
CA ALA A 512 23.99 12.95 22.96
C ALA A 512 23.63 13.20 24.43
N ARG A 513 22.82 12.31 25.01
CA ARG A 513 22.33 12.43 26.38
C ARG A 513 21.85 11.10 26.95
N THR A 514 21.77 11.02 28.27
CA THR A 514 21.04 9.95 28.95
C THR A 514 19.54 10.26 28.94
N LEU A 515 18.75 9.36 28.37
CA LEU A 515 17.29 9.41 28.42
C LEU A 515 16.77 8.55 29.58
N THR A 516 15.82 9.08 30.36
CA THR A 516 15.11 8.32 31.41
C THR A 516 13.72 7.92 30.90
N VAL A 517 13.41 6.64 30.97
CA VAL A 517 12.18 6.04 30.47
C VAL A 517 11.30 5.63 31.65
N PRO A 518 10.19 6.34 31.92
CA PRO A 518 9.24 5.95 32.96
C PRO A 518 8.39 4.77 32.52
N LEU A 519 8.03 3.87 33.45
CA LEU A 519 7.24 2.66 33.19
C LEU A 519 5.88 2.65 33.86
N ASP A 520 5.55 3.66 34.65
CA ASP A 520 4.33 3.76 35.48
C ASP A 520 3.03 3.50 34.71
N ARG A 521 3.02 3.76 33.40
CA ARG A 521 1.86 3.55 32.52
C ARG A 521 1.77 2.17 31.88
N ILE A 522 2.82 1.34 31.97
CA ILE A 522 2.91 0.06 31.24
C ILE A 522 3.29 -1.14 32.10
N ALA A 523 4.15 -0.96 33.11
CA ALA A 523 4.59 -2.02 34.02
C ALA A 523 5.25 -1.45 35.29
N ALA A 524 5.02 -2.08 36.44
CA ALA A 524 5.79 -1.76 37.64
C ALA A 524 7.21 -2.34 37.56
N ARG A 525 7.33 -3.60 37.13
CA ARG A 525 8.59 -4.33 37.01
C ARG A 525 8.49 -5.33 35.86
N ALA A 526 9.55 -5.46 35.07
CA ALA A 526 9.58 -6.31 33.87
C ALA A 526 11.01 -6.75 33.53
N ASP A 527 11.16 -7.89 32.87
CA ASP A 527 12.40 -8.20 32.17
C ASP A 527 12.44 -7.40 30.86
N ALA A 528 13.59 -6.79 30.56
CA ALA A 528 13.78 -5.95 29.39
C ALA A 528 14.97 -6.42 28.55
N TRP A 529 14.76 -6.48 27.23
CA TRP A 529 15.82 -6.49 26.23
C TRP A 529 15.88 -5.12 25.56
N ILE A 530 17.00 -4.43 25.67
CA ILE A 530 17.20 -3.08 25.14
C ILE A 530 18.25 -3.15 24.04
N VAL A 531 17.94 -2.65 22.85
CA VAL A 531 18.87 -2.50 21.73
C VAL A 531 19.07 -1.02 21.46
N ARG A 532 20.33 -0.57 21.52
CA ARG A 532 20.73 0.83 21.41
C ARG A 532 22.00 0.97 20.58
N ASP A 533 22.40 2.20 20.31
CA ASP A 533 23.72 2.46 19.73
C ASP A 533 24.87 2.00 20.66
N GLY A 534 25.84 1.33 20.06
CA GLY A 534 27.12 0.92 20.64
C GLY A 534 28.32 1.51 19.88
N PRO A 535 29.55 1.14 20.26
CA PRO A 535 30.77 1.66 19.63
C PRO A 535 30.91 1.21 18.17
N ASP A 536 30.59 -0.05 17.86
CA ASP A 536 30.81 -0.68 16.55
C ASP A 536 29.49 -1.05 15.83
N GLY A 537 28.39 -0.36 16.14
CA GLY A 537 27.04 -0.65 15.65
C GLY A 537 26.05 -0.81 16.78
N LEU A 538 24.92 -1.48 16.54
CA LEU A 538 23.91 -1.74 17.56
C LEU A 538 24.43 -2.72 18.63
N ALA A 539 24.07 -2.45 19.88
CA ALA A 539 24.39 -3.29 21.03
C ALA A 539 23.13 -3.60 21.83
N ALA A 540 23.09 -4.81 22.40
CA ALA A 540 21.98 -5.29 23.21
C ALA A 540 22.37 -5.49 24.67
N GLU A 541 21.44 -5.23 25.58
CA GLU A 541 21.54 -5.58 27.00
C GLU A 541 20.24 -6.17 27.54
N HIS A 542 20.35 -7.12 28.47
CA HIS A 542 19.22 -7.77 29.14
C HIS A 542 19.27 -7.45 30.63
N ARG A 543 18.16 -6.95 31.19
CA ARG A 543 18.05 -6.67 32.62
C ARG A 543 16.60 -6.58 33.06
N THR A 544 16.34 -6.86 34.34
CA THR A 544 15.08 -6.51 34.97
C THR A 544 15.05 -5.01 35.27
N VAL A 545 13.96 -4.34 34.94
CA VAL A 545 13.71 -2.91 35.17
C VAL A 545 12.54 -2.73 36.14
N ASP A 546 12.57 -1.66 36.94
CA ASP A 546 11.62 -1.41 38.02
C ASP A 546 11.29 0.09 38.11
N GLY A 547 10.05 0.46 37.80
CA GLY A 547 9.54 1.84 37.76
C GLY A 547 10.08 2.70 36.61
N SER A 548 11.37 2.64 36.31
CA SER A 548 12.01 3.34 35.19
C SER A 548 13.34 2.68 34.81
N PHE A 549 13.90 3.08 33.67
CA PHE A 549 15.28 2.75 33.30
C PHE A 549 15.93 3.88 32.48
N THR A 550 17.25 3.86 32.37
CA THR A 550 18.01 4.86 31.59
C THR A 550 18.72 4.24 30.41
N VAL A 551 18.86 5.02 29.33
CA VAL A 551 19.59 4.64 28.11
C VAL A 551 20.47 5.80 27.66
N GLU A 552 21.73 5.53 27.36
CA GLU A 552 22.62 6.49 26.71
C GLU A 552 22.29 6.60 25.21
N LEU A 553 21.97 7.81 24.76
CA LEU A 553 21.69 8.10 23.36
C LEU A 553 22.88 8.81 22.72
N LYS A 554 23.19 8.46 21.47
CA LYS A 554 24.04 9.28 20.60
C LYS A 554 23.32 10.57 20.20
N GLU A 555 24.07 11.49 19.60
CA GLU A 555 23.47 12.63 18.90
C GLU A 555 22.48 12.11 17.85
N ASN A 556 21.28 12.70 17.79
CA ASN A 556 20.19 12.24 16.94
C ASN A 556 19.91 10.72 17.12
N GLY A 557 20.06 10.28 18.37
CA GLY A 557 20.03 8.88 18.80
C GLY A 557 18.64 8.27 18.90
N GLY A 558 18.62 6.98 19.21
CA GLY A 558 17.42 6.27 19.61
C GLY A 558 17.71 4.88 20.17
N PHE A 559 16.66 4.20 20.62
CA PHE A 559 16.75 2.81 21.04
C PHE A 559 15.39 2.12 20.90
N VAL A 560 15.44 0.78 20.89
CA VAL A 560 14.25 -0.06 21.05
C VAL A 560 14.36 -0.93 22.30
N ALA A 561 13.23 -1.29 22.89
CA ALA A 561 13.18 -2.30 23.93
C ALA A 561 11.97 -3.22 23.82
N ILE A 562 12.13 -4.47 24.22
CA ILE A 562 11.03 -5.40 24.48
C ILE A 562 10.99 -5.66 25.98
N LEU A 563 9.83 -5.43 26.60
CA LEU A 563 9.55 -5.73 27.99
C LEU A 563 8.55 -6.88 28.06
N ALA A 564 8.80 -7.83 28.96
CA ALA A 564 7.89 -8.93 29.28
C ALA A 564 7.76 -9.09 30.81
N PRO A 565 6.67 -9.70 31.30
CA PRO A 565 6.58 -10.08 32.72
C PRO A 565 7.81 -10.90 33.14
N GLU A 566 8.25 -10.72 34.38
CA GLU A 566 9.44 -11.40 34.89
C GLU A 566 9.35 -12.93 34.71
N GLY A 567 10.36 -13.52 34.07
CA GLY A 567 10.41 -14.94 33.74
C GLY A 567 9.60 -15.38 32.50
N ALA A 568 8.84 -14.48 31.86
CA ALA A 568 8.23 -14.74 30.57
C ALA A 568 9.27 -14.63 29.44
N PRO A 569 9.13 -15.40 28.34
CA PRO A 569 10.08 -15.32 27.24
C PRO A 569 9.99 -13.96 26.54
N LEU A 570 11.12 -13.25 26.49
CA LEU A 570 11.29 -12.01 25.69
C LEU A 570 11.25 -12.30 24.19
N PHE A 571 11.87 -13.41 23.79
CA PHE A 571 12.04 -13.83 22.40
C PHE A 571 11.04 -14.91 22.03
N ARG A 572 10.26 -14.67 20.97
CA ARG A 572 9.14 -15.50 20.53
C ARG A 572 9.03 -15.60 19.01
N SER A 573 9.91 -14.94 18.25
CA SER A 573 9.86 -14.98 16.80
C SER A 573 10.17 -16.39 16.29
N ALA A 574 9.59 -16.71 15.15
CA ALA A 574 9.82 -17.96 14.44
C ALA A 574 9.85 -17.68 12.95
N GLU A 575 10.72 -18.41 12.24
CA GLU A 575 10.72 -18.41 10.78
C GLU A 575 9.43 -19.04 10.25
N ARG A 576 8.92 -18.54 9.14
CA ARG A 576 7.77 -19.12 8.46
C ARG A 576 8.19 -20.41 7.76
N PRO A 577 7.47 -21.53 7.95
CA PRO A 577 7.81 -22.79 7.32
C PRO A 577 7.54 -22.74 5.80
N GLU A 578 8.33 -23.47 5.03
CA GLU A 578 8.02 -23.73 3.62
C GLU A 578 7.04 -24.91 3.49
N LEU A 579 5.94 -24.67 2.80
CA LEU A 579 4.87 -25.62 2.51
C LEU A 579 4.99 -26.15 1.07
N ALA A 580 4.44 -27.34 0.84
CA ALA A 580 4.31 -27.90 -0.49
C ALA A 580 3.30 -27.09 -1.32
N ALA A 581 3.59 -26.91 -2.60
CA ALA A 581 2.63 -26.34 -3.53
C ALA A 581 1.46 -27.32 -3.74
N PRO A 582 0.22 -26.83 -3.95
CA PRO A 582 -0.87 -27.66 -4.44
C PRO A 582 -0.49 -28.36 -5.75
N ASN A 583 -0.93 -29.60 -5.91
CA ASN A 583 -0.80 -30.30 -7.18
C ASN A 583 -1.72 -29.66 -8.22
N VAL A 584 -1.20 -29.45 -9.43
CA VAL A 584 -1.95 -28.92 -10.59
C VAL A 584 -1.45 -29.59 -11.86
N GLU A 585 -2.30 -30.32 -12.56
CA GLU A 585 -1.95 -31.05 -13.78
C GLU A 585 -2.99 -30.90 -14.90
N PRO A 586 -2.58 -30.54 -16.13
CA PRO A 586 -1.26 -30.03 -16.49
C PRO A 586 -1.06 -28.58 -16.01
N ALA A 587 0.19 -28.16 -15.82
CA ALA A 587 0.52 -26.77 -15.48
C ALA A 587 0.17 -25.78 -16.62
N ILE A 588 0.20 -26.25 -17.86
CA ILE A 588 -0.32 -25.53 -19.04
C ILE A 588 -1.27 -26.46 -19.79
N ALA A 589 -2.52 -26.01 -19.96
CA ALA A 589 -3.55 -26.73 -20.68
C ALA A 589 -3.94 -25.97 -21.97
N LEU A 590 -4.21 -26.71 -23.04
CA LEU A 590 -4.83 -26.15 -24.25
C LEU A 590 -6.35 -26.27 -24.14
N ALA A 591 -7.05 -25.16 -24.38
CA ALA A 591 -8.50 -25.19 -24.50
C ALA A 591 -8.92 -25.94 -25.78
N GLY A 592 -9.91 -26.81 -25.68
CA GLY A 592 -10.55 -27.45 -26.82
C GLY A 592 -11.35 -26.46 -27.68
N ALA A 593 -11.92 -26.96 -28.78
CA ALA A 593 -12.70 -26.16 -29.72
C ALA A 593 -13.93 -25.48 -29.08
N ASP A 594 -14.46 -26.04 -27.99
CA ASP A 594 -15.57 -25.47 -27.22
C ASP A 594 -15.11 -24.46 -26.14
N GLY A 595 -13.81 -24.15 -26.10
CA GLY A 595 -13.18 -23.23 -25.17
C GLY A 595 -12.92 -23.82 -23.78
N THR A 596 -12.98 -25.15 -23.61
CA THR A 596 -12.78 -25.79 -22.30
C THR A 596 -11.45 -26.53 -22.18
N ALA A 597 -10.91 -26.58 -20.97
CA ALA A 597 -9.77 -27.42 -20.61
C ALA A 597 -10.08 -28.13 -19.29
N GLU A 598 -9.55 -29.35 -19.12
CA GLU A 598 -9.62 -30.06 -17.84
C GLU A 598 -8.28 -29.95 -17.10
N ILE A 599 -8.36 -29.64 -15.81
CA ILE A 599 -7.21 -29.67 -14.90
C ILE A 599 -7.51 -30.61 -13.72
N ARG A 600 -6.45 -31.19 -13.16
CA ARG A 600 -6.48 -32.00 -11.94
C ARG A 600 -5.75 -31.29 -10.82
N THR A 601 -6.31 -31.35 -9.62
CA THR A 601 -5.81 -30.71 -8.41
C THR A 601 -5.83 -31.70 -7.25
N ASP A 602 -5.26 -31.28 -6.11
CA ASP A 602 -5.50 -32.00 -4.86
C ASP A 602 -7.01 -32.11 -4.55
N PRO A 603 -7.46 -33.23 -3.96
CA PRO A 603 -8.83 -33.35 -3.47
C PRO A 603 -9.14 -32.26 -2.45
N GLY A 604 -10.24 -31.52 -2.65
CA GLY A 604 -10.67 -30.45 -1.75
C GLY A 604 -10.01 -29.08 -2.00
N ALA A 605 -9.12 -28.96 -2.98
CA ALA A 605 -8.67 -27.66 -3.47
C ALA A 605 -9.82 -26.89 -4.13
N THR A 606 -9.80 -25.56 -4.02
CA THR A 606 -10.72 -24.67 -4.73
C THR A 606 -10.00 -23.96 -5.87
N VAL A 607 -10.76 -23.42 -6.83
CA VAL A 607 -10.20 -22.63 -7.94
C VAL A 607 -10.69 -21.20 -7.90
N ARG A 608 -9.78 -20.27 -8.18
CA ARG A 608 -10.06 -18.85 -8.38
C ARG A 608 -9.73 -18.47 -9.83
N LEU A 609 -10.61 -17.69 -10.42
CA LEU A 609 -10.63 -17.42 -11.85
C LEU A 609 -10.61 -15.92 -12.14
N ALA A 610 -9.96 -15.55 -13.24
CA ALA A 610 -10.00 -14.19 -13.76
C ALA A 610 -11.42 -13.80 -14.20
N PRO A 611 -11.74 -12.49 -14.27
CA PRO A 611 -13.03 -12.02 -14.77
C PRO A 611 -13.40 -12.65 -16.13
N GLY A 612 -14.65 -13.12 -16.26
CA GLY A 612 -15.18 -13.73 -17.49
C GLY A 612 -14.86 -15.23 -17.66
N TRP A 613 -14.02 -15.81 -16.82
CA TRP A 613 -13.77 -17.26 -16.80
C TRP A 613 -14.79 -17.99 -15.92
N SER A 614 -14.99 -19.29 -16.17
CA SER A 614 -15.83 -20.15 -15.33
C SER A 614 -15.20 -21.53 -15.18
N ALA A 615 -15.56 -22.26 -14.12
CA ALA A 615 -15.13 -23.64 -13.93
C ALA A 615 -16.25 -24.48 -13.30
N ASP A 616 -16.35 -25.74 -13.73
CA ASP A 616 -17.23 -26.75 -13.18
C ASP A 616 -16.39 -27.75 -12.36
N ASP A 617 -16.76 -27.99 -11.10
CA ASP A 617 -16.19 -29.07 -10.28
C ASP A 617 -16.73 -30.42 -10.77
N LEU A 618 -15.84 -31.29 -11.26
CA LEU A 618 -16.17 -32.62 -11.76
C LEU A 618 -15.95 -33.73 -10.70
N GLY A 619 -15.62 -33.33 -9.46
CA GLY A 619 -15.32 -34.20 -8.35
C GLY A 619 -13.92 -34.82 -8.41
N ALA A 620 -13.44 -35.27 -7.24
CA ALA A 620 -12.13 -35.91 -7.06
C ALA A 620 -10.96 -35.07 -7.60
N GLY A 621 -11.00 -33.76 -7.36
CA GLY A 621 -9.95 -32.82 -7.77
C GLY A 621 -9.92 -32.53 -9.27
N ARG A 622 -10.97 -32.87 -10.04
CA ARG A 622 -11.03 -32.55 -11.47
C ARG A 622 -11.90 -31.32 -11.70
N TRP A 623 -11.41 -30.41 -12.53
CA TRP A 623 -12.11 -29.19 -12.89
C TRP A 623 -12.20 -29.05 -14.40
N ARG A 624 -13.37 -28.67 -14.91
CA ARG A 624 -13.52 -28.19 -16.29
C ARG A 624 -13.52 -26.68 -16.28
N VAL A 625 -12.45 -26.08 -16.78
CA VAL A 625 -12.31 -24.63 -16.90
C VAL A 625 -12.75 -24.19 -18.28
N ARG A 626 -13.45 -23.05 -18.38
CA ARG A 626 -13.92 -22.47 -19.63
C ARG A 626 -13.38 -21.04 -19.81
N ALA A 627 -12.68 -20.83 -20.91
CA ALA A 627 -12.18 -19.53 -21.32
C ALA A 627 -13.32 -18.63 -21.85
N PRO A 628 -13.24 -17.30 -21.64
CA PRO A 628 -14.18 -16.37 -22.25
C PRO A 628 -14.02 -16.36 -23.77
N ARG A 629 -15.15 -16.21 -24.49
CA ARG A 629 -15.16 -16.17 -25.97
C ARG A 629 -14.27 -15.07 -26.55
N ALA A 630 -14.06 -13.99 -25.80
CA ALA A 630 -13.25 -12.84 -26.18
C ALA A 630 -11.73 -13.08 -26.09
N LEU A 631 -11.26 -14.15 -25.43
CA LEU A 631 -9.82 -14.45 -25.31
C LEU A 631 -9.22 -14.68 -26.71
N ALA A 632 -8.23 -13.92 -27.14
CA ALA A 632 -7.65 -14.10 -28.48
C ALA A 632 -6.88 -15.44 -28.61
N PRO A 633 -6.76 -16.03 -29.83
CA PRO A 633 -5.87 -17.17 -30.07
C PRO A 633 -4.43 -16.89 -29.58
N GLY A 634 -3.79 -17.87 -28.96
CA GLY A 634 -2.44 -17.73 -28.38
C GLY A 634 -2.38 -16.98 -27.05
N ARG A 635 -3.49 -16.42 -26.55
CA ARG A 635 -3.56 -15.85 -25.20
C ARG A 635 -3.91 -16.91 -24.17
N ALA A 636 -3.37 -16.72 -22.96
CA ALA A 636 -3.62 -17.57 -21.80
C ALA A 636 -4.39 -16.81 -20.71
N GLY A 637 -5.18 -17.55 -19.93
CA GLY A 637 -5.63 -17.10 -18.62
C GLY A 637 -5.04 -17.97 -17.51
N VAL A 638 -4.98 -17.40 -16.32
CA VAL A 638 -4.47 -18.06 -15.12
C VAL A 638 -5.64 -18.61 -14.31
N VAL A 639 -5.54 -19.87 -13.92
CA VAL A 639 -6.42 -20.54 -12.97
C VAL A 639 -5.62 -20.77 -11.71
N THR A 640 -6.02 -20.11 -10.63
CA THR A 640 -5.36 -20.27 -9.33
C THR A 640 -6.02 -21.41 -8.59
N VAL A 641 -5.24 -22.40 -8.20
CA VAL A 641 -5.65 -23.54 -7.36
C VAL A 641 -5.19 -23.23 -5.95
N GLU A 642 -6.11 -23.24 -4.99
CA GLU A 642 -5.83 -22.89 -3.60
C GLU A 642 -6.21 -24.04 -2.66
N VAL A 643 -5.35 -24.27 -1.65
CA VAL A 643 -5.63 -25.17 -0.53
C VAL A 643 -5.51 -24.39 0.78
N PRO A 644 -6.26 -24.78 1.83
CA PRO A 644 -6.12 -24.15 3.15
C PRO A 644 -4.68 -24.24 3.67
N GLY A 645 -4.12 -23.12 4.09
CA GLY A 645 -2.85 -23.05 4.82
C GLY A 645 -3.05 -22.61 6.28
N PRO A 646 -2.00 -22.64 7.10
CA PRO A 646 -2.08 -22.34 8.54
C PRO A 646 -2.47 -20.89 8.81
N GLU A 647 -1.95 -19.97 8.00
CA GLU A 647 -2.25 -18.54 8.10
C GLU A 647 -2.99 -18.07 6.86
N VAL A 648 -2.40 -18.24 5.68
CA VAL A 648 -2.97 -17.86 4.39
C VAL A 648 -3.09 -19.10 3.50
N PRO A 649 -3.99 -19.11 2.50
CA PRO A 649 -4.06 -20.20 1.53
C PRO A 649 -2.73 -20.38 0.79
N VAL A 650 -2.35 -21.62 0.52
CA VAL A 650 -1.22 -21.95 -0.36
C VAL A 650 -1.77 -22.10 -1.77
N VAL A 651 -1.13 -21.48 -2.75
CA VAL A 651 -1.63 -21.45 -4.12
C VAL A 651 -0.62 -21.98 -5.13
N ALA A 652 -1.14 -22.57 -6.19
CA ALA A 652 -0.43 -22.91 -7.43
C ALA A 652 -1.31 -22.50 -8.62
N HIS A 653 -0.77 -22.57 -9.83
CA HIS A 653 -1.44 -22.05 -11.02
C HIS A 653 -1.41 -23.04 -12.17
N ALA A 654 -2.52 -23.09 -12.91
CA ALA A 654 -2.54 -23.58 -14.28
C ALA A 654 -2.69 -22.40 -15.24
N ARG A 655 -2.07 -22.48 -16.41
CA ARG A 655 -2.35 -21.59 -17.54
C ARG A 655 -3.21 -22.31 -18.56
N VAL A 656 -4.37 -21.74 -18.89
CA VAL A 656 -5.25 -22.26 -19.95
C VAL A 656 -5.07 -21.39 -21.18
N VAL A 657 -4.46 -21.94 -22.22
CA VAL A 657 -4.12 -21.26 -23.47
C VAL A 657 -5.20 -21.52 -24.51
N ARG A 658 -5.67 -20.48 -25.19
CA ARG A 658 -6.50 -20.65 -26.38
C ARG A 658 -5.61 -21.05 -27.55
N PRO A 659 -5.86 -22.18 -28.24
CA PRO A 659 -5.03 -22.59 -29.37
C PRO A 659 -4.96 -21.54 -30.47
N LEU A 660 -3.83 -21.50 -31.17
CA LEU A 660 -3.69 -20.73 -32.40
C LEU A 660 -4.67 -21.25 -33.46
N THR A 661 -5.21 -20.34 -34.27
CA THR A 661 -6.07 -20.67 -35.42
C THR A 661 -5.28 -20.64 -36.71
N GLU A 662 -5.86 -21.11 -37.83
CA GLU A 662 -5.23 -20.98 -39.15
C GLU A 662 -4.83 -19.52 -39.45
N GLY A 663 -3.64 -19.34 -40.04
CA GLY A 663 -3.08 -18.03 -40.39
C GLY A 663 -1.79 -17.69 -39.65
N ALA A 664 -1.38 -16.43 -39.76
CA ALA A 664 -0.15 -15.90 -39.15
C ALA A 664 -0.48 -15.05 -37.92
N HIS A 665 0.10 -15.40 -36.77
CA HIS A 665 -0.10 -14.71 -35.49
C HIS A 665 1.16 -13.95 -35.11
N ARG A 666 1.02 -12.72 -34.59
CA ARG A 666 2.17 -11.95 -34.10
C ARG A 666 2.79 -12.64 -32.91
N LEU A 667 4.10 -12.81 -32.90
CA LEU A 667 4.84 -13.38 -31.77
C LEU A 667 4.57 -12.58 -30.48
N SER A 668 4.54 -11.25 -30.59
CA SER A 668 4.24 -10.32 -29.51
C SER A 668 2.79 -10.34 -29.00
N SER A 669 1.86 -10.98 -29.73
CA SER A 669 0.48 -11.17 -29.28
C SER A 669 0.26 -12.45 -28.46
N VAL A 670 1.22 -13.38 -28.46
CA VAL A 670 1.12 -14.63 -27.70
C VAL A 670 1.50 -14.39 -26.24
N SER A 671 0.76 -15.03 -25.33
CA SER A 671 1.08 -14.97 -23.91
C SER A 671 2.45 -15.62 -23.64
N MET A 672 3.30 -14.90 -22.91
CA MET A 672 4.53 -15.47 -22.40
C MET A 672 4.19 -16.45 -21.26
N ALA A 673 4.84 -17.60 -21.23
CA ALA A 673 4.72 -18.56 -20.15
C ALA A 673 5.63 -18.19 -18.98
N ALA A 674 6.81 -17.67 -19.28
CA ALA A 674 7.79 -17.12 -18.36
C ALA A 674 8.79 -16.28 -19.15
N PHE A 675 9.54 -15.42 -18.46
CA PHE A 675 10.75 -14.83 -19.02
C PHE A 675 11.78 -14.54 -17.93
N ALA A 676 13.04 -14.37 -18.34
CA ALA A 676 14.10 -13.75 -17.58
C ALA A 676 14.77 -12.72 -18.48
N ASN A 677 15.15 -11.59 -17.92
CA ASN A 677 15.69 -10.47 -18.67
C ASN A 677 16.63 -9.69 -17.74
N GLU A 678 17.73 -9.18 -18.28
CA GLU A 678 18.71 -8.47 -17.45
C GLU A 678 18.19 -7.12 -16.96
N SER A 679 17.59 -6.34 -17.86
CA SER A 679 17.07 -5.00 -17.58
C SER A 679 15.57 -4.97 -17.83
N GLY A 680 14.80 -4.75 -16.77
CA GLY A 680 13.33 -4.65 -16.77
C GLY A 680 12.60 -5.80 -17.47
N PRO A 681 11.32 -5.61 -17.83
CA PRO A 681 10.53 -6.63 -18.47
C PRO A 681 10.89 -6.81 -19.96
N VAL A 682 10.38 -7.88 -20.55
CA VAL A 682 10.38 -8.02 -22.01
C VAL A 682 9.28 -7.17 -22.60
N GLU A 683 9.66 -6.26 -23.49
CA GLU A 683 8.77 -5.27 -24.07
C GLU A 683 8.02 -5.83 -25.27
N ARG A 684 6.73 -5.50 -25.37
CA ARG A 684 5.87 -5.91 -26.50
C ARG A 684 5.75 -4.76 -27.47
N ASP A 685 6.09 -5.03 -28.73
CA ASP A 685 6.03 -4.08 -29.84
C ASP A 685 6.92 -2.82 -29.67
N LEU A 686 7.88 -2.88 -28.74
CA LEU A 686 8.88 -1.86 -28.43
C LEU A 686 10.25 -2.54 -28.20
N SER A 687 11.32 -1.78 -28.34
CA SER A 687 12.66 -2.20 -27.86
C SER A 687 12.63 -2.35 -26.34
N ASN A 688 13.63 -3.00 -25.74
CA ASN A 688 13.77 -2.95 -24.28
C ASN A 688 14.17 -1.52 -23.87
N GLY A 689 13.38 -0.85 -23.03
CA GLY A 689 13.65 0.54 -22.63
C GLY A 689 14.41 0.69 -21.32
N GLY A 690 14.77 -0.43 -20.69
CA GLY A 690 15.36 -0.44 -19.37
C GLY A 690 14.41 -1.09 -18.39
N GLY A 691 14.03 -0.36 -17.34
CA GLY A 691 13.54 -0.96 -16.10
C GLY A 691 12.02 -1.00 -15.90
N ASN A 692 11.23 -0.18 -16.59
CA ASN A 692 9.78 -0.11 -16.40
C ASN A 692 9.01 -0.66 -17.61
N PRO A 693 7.89 -1.41 -17.41
CA PRO A 693 7.05 -1.84 -18.52
C PRO A 693 6.60 -0.68 -19.42
N GLY A 694 6.81 -0.82 -20.72
CA GLY A 694 6.37 0.12 -21.75
C GLY A 694 7.24 1.38 -21.87
N ASP A 695 8.45 1.39 -21.31
CA ASP A 695 9.40 2.52 -21.44
C ASP A 695 10.29 2.44 -22.71
N GLY A 696 10.17 1.33 -23.45
CA GLY A 696 10.87 1.08 -24.71
C GLY A 696 10.56 2.10 -25.82
N ARG A 697 11.52 2.27 -26.74
CA ARG A 697 11.31 3.07 -27.96
C ARG A 697 10.81 2.18 -29.10
N PRO A 698 10.39 2.77 -30.24
CA PRO A 698 10.10 1.98 -31.43
C PRO A 698 11.33 1.16 -31.87
N MET A 699 11.12 -0.14 -32.06
CA MET A 699 12.14 -1.12 -32.45
C MET A 699 12.85 -0.72 -33.74
N SER A 700 14.18 -0.81 -33.78
CA SER A 700 14.96 -0.52 -34.99
C SER A 700 16.26 -1.30 -35.08
N ILE A 701 16.51 -1.92 -36.23
CA ILE A 701 17.75 -2.68 -36.49
C ILE A 701 18.40 -2.13 -37.76
N ALA A 702 19.63 -1.63 -37.64
CA ALA A 702 20.42 -1.05 -38.72
C ALA A 702 19.68 0.05 -39.50
N GLY A 703 18.99 0.92 -38.75
CA GLY A 703 18.20 2.04 -39.26
C GLY A 703 16.84 1.67 -39.85
N LYS A 704 16.43 0.40 -39.78
CA LYS A 704 15.11 -0.05 -40.22
C LYS A 704 14.18 -0.22 -39.01
N ALA A 705 13.10 0.56 -39.01
CA ALA A 705 12.07 0.48 -37.98
C ALA A 705 11.14 -0.74 -38.14
N PHE A 706 10.61 -1.21 -37.02
CA PHE A 706 9.61 -2.27 -36.94
C PHE A 706 8.46 -1.87 -36.02
N ASP A 707 7.24 -2.24 -36.41
CA ASP A 707 6.01 -1.86 -35.68
C ASP A 707 5.56 -2.92 -34.67
N ASP A 708 6.22 -4.10 -34.64
CA ASP A 708 5.85 -5.21 -33.77
C ASP A 708 7.03 -6.16 -33.50
N GLY A 709 7.05 -6.77 -32.31
CA GLY A 709 8.13 -7.66 -31.87
C GLY A 709 8.22 -7.83 -30.36
N LEU A 710 9.30 -8.48 -29.92
CA LEU A 710 9.68 -8.57 -28.50
C LEU A 710 11.06 -7.98 -28.29
N GLY A 711 11.16 -6.95 -27.45
CA GLY A 711 12.43 -6.32 -27.06
C GLY A 711 12.95 -6.88 -25.72
N ALA A 712 14.22 -7.29 -25.67
CA ALA A 712 14.83 -7.89 -24.48
C ALA A 712 16.27 -7.42 -24.25
N SER A 713 16.77 -7.45 -23.01
CA SER A 713 18.15 -7.10 -22.64
C SER A 713 18.95 -8.36 -22.27
N THR A 714 20.16 -8.51 -22.82
CA THR A 714 20.99 -9.70 -22.56
C THR A 714 21.61 -9.73 -21.15
N PRO A 715 21.67 -10.90 -20.50
CA PRO A 715 21.08 -12.17 -20.93
C PRO A 715 19.55 -12.18 -20.78
N SER A 716 18.87 -12.74 -21.78
CA SER A 716 17.42 -12.92 -21.77
C SER A 716 16.97 -14.33 -22.15
N ARG A 717 15.78 -14.69 -21.67
CA ARG A 717 15.05 -15.91 -22.01
C ARG A 717 13.56 -15.58 -22.05
N ILE A 718 12.89 -15.88 -23.14
CA ILE A 718 11.44 -15.73 -23.30
C ILE A 718 10.84 -17.09 -23.62
N ASP A 719 9.96 -17.60 -22.79
CA ASP A 719 9.25 -18.86 -23.03
C ASP A 719 7.83 -18.60 -23.54
N LEU A 720 7.49 -19.26 -24.63
CA LEU A 720 6.18 -19.22 -25.29
C LEU A 720 5.63 -20.63 -25.42
N TYR A 721 4.31 -20.77 -25.37
CA TYR A 721 3.63 -22.07 -25.49
C TYR A 721 2.65 -22.07 -26.67
N PRO A 722 3.11 -22.31 -27.91
CA PRO A 722 2.23 -22.49 -29.06
C PRO A 722 1.44 -23.81 -29.03
N GLY A 723 1.79 -24.75 -28.14
CA GLY A 723 1.01 -25.96 -27.89
C GLY A 723 0.99 -26.96 -29.06
N GLY A 724 2.01 -26.95 -29.91
CA GLY A 724 2.08 -27.82 -31.09
C GLY A 724 1.22 -27.36 -32.26
N GLY A 725 0.51 -26.23 -32.13
CA GLY A 725 -0.37 -25.71 -33.16
C GLY A 725 0.32 -24.90 -34.27
N ALA A 726 1.58 -24.48 -34.05
CA ALA A 726 2.34 -23.71 -35.04
C ALA A 726 3.18 -24.64 -35.93
N ASP A 727 3.09 -24.44 -37.25
CA ASP A 727 3.88 -25.18 -38.24
C ASP A 727 5.24 -24.52 -38.47
N ARG A 728 5.33 -23.19 -38.35
CA ARG A 728 6.54 -22.43 -38.68
C ARG A 728 6.66 -21.14 -37.88
N LEU A 729 7.88 -20.76 -37.51
CA LEU A 729 8.25 -19.42 -37.04
C LEU A 729 8.95 -18.67 -38.16
N THR A 730 8.60 -17.40 -38.36
CA THR A 730 9.44 -16.43 -39.08
C THR A 730 9.72 -15.24 -38.18
N VAL A 731 10.96 -14.79 -38.05
CA VAL A 731 11.32 -13.64 -37.21
C VAL A 731 12.55 -12.94 -37.78
N LEU A 732 12.60 -11.62 -37.64
CA LEU A 732 13.79 -10.82 -37.90
C LEU A 732 14.48 -10.55 -36.56
N VAL A 733 15.73 -10.96 -36.39
CA VAL A 733 16.46 -10.79 -35.14
C VAL A 733 17.74 -9.98 -35.32
N GLY A 734 18.00 -9.04 -34.40
CA GLY A 734 19.19 -8.22 -34.41
C GLY A 734 19.36 -7.45 -33.12
N VAL A 735 20.48 -6.73 -33.02
CA VAL A 735 20.71 -5.76 -31.95
C VAL A 735 19.96 -4.48 -32.32
N ASP A 736 19.17 -3.96 -31.38
CA ASP A 736 18.47 -2.69 -31.54
C ASP A 736 19.47 -1.51 -31.61
N ASP A 737 19.15 -0.51 -32.43
CA ASP A 737 19.99 0.65 -32.70
C ASP A 737 20.27 1.53 -31.45
N GLU A 738 19.53 1.34 -30.35
CA GLU A 738 19.72 2.02 -29.07
C GLU A 738 20.94 1.55 -28.28
N THR A 739 21.48 0.38 -28.61
CA THR A 739 22.68 -0.17 -27.95
C THR A 739 23.85 -0.27 -28.94
N PRO A 740 24.39 0.87 -29.42
CA PRO A 740 25.48 0.87 -30.40
C PRO A 740 26.75 0.23 -29.86
N GLY A 741 27.44 -0.55 -30.70
CA GLY A 741 28.72 -1.19 -30.36
C GLY A 741 28.61 -2.48 -29.56
N THR A 742 27.39 -2.92 -29.24
CA THR A 742 27.14 -4.18 -28.53
C THR A 742 26.97 -5.37 -29.50
N ALA A 743 27.02 -6.59 -28.96
CA ALA A 743 26.77 -7.81 -29.70
C ALA A 743 26.26 -8.91 -28.77
N ALA A 744 25.52 -9.87 -29.32
CA ALA A 744 24.96 -10.98 -28.55
C ALA A 744 24.92 -12.28 -29.35
N ARG A 745 24.89 -13.39 -28.63
CA ARG A 745 24.47 -14.68 -29.20
C ARG A 745 22.98 -14.84 -29.01
N VAL A 746 22.24 -14.98 -30.11
CA VAL A 746 20.81 -15.26 -30.10
C VAL A 746 20.56 -16.72 -30.44
N SER A 747 19.56 -17.34 -29.81
CA SER A 747 19.16 -18.72 -30.13
C SER A 747 17.66 -18.96 -29.95
N VAL A 748 17.13 -19.90 -30.72
CA VAL A 748 15.73 -20.34 -30.65
C VAL A 748 15.72 -21.83 -30.34
N HIS A 749 14.99 -22.22 -29.29
CA HIS A 749 14.89 -23.60 -28.83
C HIS A 749 13.43 -24.08 -28.91
N GLY A 750 13.22 -25.32 -29.37
CA GLY A 750 11.93 -26.00 -29.39
C GLY A 750 11.97 -27.23 -28.49
N ASP A 751 11.08 -27.27 -27.48
CA ASP A 751 11.04 -28.33 -26.45
C ASP A 751 12.43 -28.61 -25.82
N GLY A 752 13.20 -27.55 -25.58
CA GLY A 752 14.54 -27.60 -25.01
C GLY A 752 15.67 -27.96 -25.99
N ARG A 753 15.37 -28.20 -27.28
CA ARG A 753 16.36 -28.44 -28.32
C ARG A 753 16.65 -27.17 -29.12
N GLU A 754 17.93 -26.80 -29.24
CA GLU A 754 18.36 -25.69 -30.10
C GLU A 754 17.96 -25.97 -31.57
N LEU A 755 17.17 -25.08 -32.15
CA LEU A 755 16.74 -25.10 -33.55
C LEU A 755 17.56 -24.13 -34.40
N PHE A 756 18.02 -23.04 -33.78
CA PHE A 756 18.79 -21.98 -34.41
C PHE A 756 19.67 -21.29 -33.37
N ALA A 757 20.86 -20.88 -33.79
CA ALA A 757 21.68 -19.93 -33.06
C ALA A 757 22.57 -19.14 -34.02
N ALA A 758 22.79 -17.86 -33.71
CA ALA A 758 23.68 -16.98 -34.44
C ALA A 758 24.20 -15.88 -33.52
N ASP A 759 25.31 -15.28 -33.91
CA ASP A 759 25.82 -14.07 -33.26
C ASP A 759 25.34 -12.87 -34.07
N VAL A 760 24.85 -11.83 -33.40
CA VAL A 760 24.37 -10.58 -34.00
C VAL A 760 25.16 -9.40 -33.44
N ARG A 761 25.41 -8.39 -34.27
CA ARG A 761 26.18 -7.19 -33.89
C ARG A 761 25.42 -5.92 -34.24
N SER A 762 25.57 -4.90 -33.41
CA SER A 762 24.99 -3.58 -33.68
C SER A 762 25.42 -3.03 -35.04
N GLY A 763 24.47 -2.47 -35.79
CA GLY A 763 24.67 -1.93 -37.14
C GLY A 763 24.64 -2.97 -38.27
N GLU A 764 24.54 -4.26 -37.96
CA GLU A 764 24.30 -5.30 -38.98
C GLU A 764 22.80 -5.42 -39.30
N PRO A 765 22.43 -5.70 -40.57
CA PRO A 765 21.04 -5.95 -40.93
C PRO A 765 20.44 -7.11 -40.13
N ALA A 766 19.15 -7.01 -39.78
CA ALA A 766 18.43 -8.07 -39.08
C ALA A 766 18.53 -9.42 -39.82
N LEU A 767 18.81 -10.49 -39.06
CA LEU A 767 18.82 -11.85 -39.57
C LEU A 767 17.40 -12.34 -39.82
N ASP A 768 17.13 -12.80 -41.04
CA ASP A 768 15.85 -13.40 -41.41
C ASP A 768 15.85 -14.91 -41.08
N VAL A 769 15.10 -15.27 -40.04
CA VAL A 769 15.06 -16.61 -39.47
C VAL A 769 13.71 -17.25 -39.76
N ALA A 770 13.72 -18.40 -40.43
CA ALA A 770 12.53 -19.22 -40.68
C ALA A 770 12.75 -20.66 -40.19
N LEU A 771 11.95 -21.12 -39.23
CA LEU A 771 12.13 -22.42 -38.55
C LEU A 771 10.86 -23.27 -38.63
N ASP A 772 11.02 -24.56 -38.93
CA ASP A 772 9.96 -25.56 -38.83
C ASP A 772 9.65 -25.85 -37.36
N LEU A 773 8.39 -25.66 -36.97
CA LEU A 773 7.89 -25.88 -35.61
C LEU A 773 6.96 -27.08 -35.51
N ARG A 774 6.80 -27.90 -36.57
CA ARG A 774 5.91 -29.06 -36.51
C ARG A 774 6.35 -30.04 -35.42
N GLY A 775 5.44 -30.29 -34.49
CA GLY A 775 5.68 -31.13 -33.32
C GLY A 775 6.36 -30.41 -32.14
N VAL A 776 6.65 -29.12 -32.26
CA VAL A 776 7.21 -28.29 -31.17
C VAL A 776 6.10 -27.74 -30.30
N THR A 777 6.12 -28.04 -29.00
CA THR A 777 5.06 -27.60 -28.07
C THR A 777 5.41 -26.32 -27.32
N ALA A 778 6.67 -26.16 -26.94
CA ALA A 778 7.22 -25.00 -26.24
C ALA A 778 8.34 -24.37 -27.07
N LEU A 779 8.37 -23.05 -27.12
CA LEU A 779 9.36 -22.26 -27.84
C LEU A 779 10.08 -21.34 -26.86
N THR A 780 11.41 -21.33 -26.89
CA THR A 780 12.21 -20.40 -26.08
C THR A 780 13.09 -19.55 -26.99
N LEU A 781 12.98 -18.23 -26.85
CA LEU A 781 13.90 -17.25 -27.45
C LEU A 781 14.95 -16.90 -26.40
N ARG A 782 16.23 -16.92 -26.76
CA ARG A 782 17.32 -16.59 -25.84
C ARG A 782 18.29 -15.63 -26.45
N SER A 783 18.81 -14.73 -25.64
CA SER A 783 19.98 -13.93 -25.98
C SER A 783 20.99 -13.98 -24.84
N ASP A 784 22.26 -14.22 -25.14
CA ASP A 784 23.35 -14.29 -24.18
C ASP A 784 24.45 -13.30 -24.59
N ALA A 785 25.12 -12.67 -23.63
CA ALA A 785 26.25 -11.79 -23.91
C ALA A 785 27.43 -12.59 -24.52
N LEU A 786 28.17 -11.97 -25.44
CA LEU A 786 29.39 -12.56 -25.98
C LEU A 786 30.58 -12.26 -25.04
N PRO A 787 31.54 -13.17 -24.84
CA PRO A 787 32.68 -12.92 -23.96
C PRO A 787 33.48 -11.66 -24.31
N GLU A 788 33.55 -11.30 -25.59
CA GLU A 788 34.20 -10.08 -26.08
C GLU A 788 33.34 -8.80 -25.95
N HIS A 789 32.05 -8.93 -25.68
CA HIS A 789 31.04 -7.86 -25.55
C HIS A 789 30.17 -8.13 -24.30
N PRO A 790 30.72 -7.93 -23.09
CA PRO A 790 30.03 -8.25 -21.84
C PRO A 790 28.89 -7.28 -21.49
N GLU A 791 28.85 -6.11 -22.12
CA GLU A 791 27.77 -5.14 -21.96
C GLU A 791 26.41 -5.70 -22.42
N PRO A 792 25.30 -5.42 -21.69
CA PRO A 792 23.97 -5.80 -22.14
C PRO A 792 23.64 -5.18 -23.51
N ALA A 793 23.18 -6.02 -24.42
CA ALA A 793 22.69 -5.67 -25.74
C ALA A 793 21.17 -5.75 -25.74
N HIS A 794 20.51 -4.74 -26.30
CA HIS A 794 19.08 -4.79 -26.52
C HIS A 794 18.81 -5.57 -27.81
N ILE A 795 18.03 -6.64 -27.71
CA ILE A 795 17.74 -7.57 -28.79
C ILE A 795 16.28 -7.44 -29.18
N ASP A 796 16.11 -7.20 -30.47
CA ASP A 796 14.81 -7.10 -31.11
C ASP A 796 14.49 -8.41 -31.83
N TRP A 797 13.46 -9.11 -31.35
CA TRP A 797 12.80 -10.21 -32.06
C TRP A 797 11.65 -9.65 -32.90
N ALA A 798 12.01 -8.85 -33.91
CA ALA A 798 11.11 -8.04 -34.72
C ALA A 798 10.29 -8.84 -35.75
N ALA A 799 9.08 -8.35 -36.04
CA ALA A 799 8.17 -8.89 -37.05
C ALA A 799 7.91 -10.41 -36.94
N GLY A 800 8.01 -10.96 -35.72
CA GLY A 800 7.86 -12.39 -35.46
C GLY A 800 6.46 -12.90 -35.78
N ARG A 801 6.36 -14.01 -36.51
CA ARG A 801 5.08 -14.67 -36.87
C ARG A 801 5.13 -16.17 -36.60
N LEU A 802 4.11 -16.66 -35.90
CA LEU A 802 3.79 -18.08 -35.83
C LEU A 802 2.74 -18.40 -36.89
N HIS A 803 3.08 -19.28 -37.83
CA HIS A 803 2.22 -19.68 -38.94
C HIS A 803 1.55 -21.01 -38.62
N VAL A 804 0.25 -21.08 -38.91
CA VAL A 804 -0.57 -22.30 -38.82
C VAL A 804 -1.15 -22.55 -40.21
N ASP A 805 -0.64 -23.57 -40.90
CA ASP A 805 -0.95 -23.88 -42.28
C ASP A 805 -2.13 -24.87 -42.40
N ARG A 806 -2.39 -25.73 -41.38
CA ARG A 806 -3.62 -26.57 -41.23
C ARG A 806 -3.89 -26.98 -39.77
N PRO A 807 -5.15 -27.07 -39.29
CA PRO A 807 -5.44 -27.59 -37.96
C PRO A 807 -5.22 -29.12 -37.91
N GLN A 808 -4.40 -29.60 -36.98
CA GLN A 808 -4.41 -31.03 -36.65
C GLN A 808 -5.74 -31.38 -35.95
N PRO A 809 -6.47 -32.42 -36.37
CA PRO A 809 -7.61 -32.91 -35.61
C PRO A 809 -7.09 -33.54 -34.30
N VAL A 810 -7.61 -33.09 -33.16
CA VAL A 810 -7.49 -33.84 -31.90
C VAL A 810 -8.31 -35.11 -32.07
N GLU A 811 -7.65 -36.27 -32.22
CA GLU A 811 -8.35 -37.55 -32.16
C GLU A 811 -8.94 -37.72 -30.74
N PRO A 812 -10.23 -38.06 -30.60
CA PRO A 812 -10.76 -38.46 -29.31
C PRO A 812 -10.03 -39.73 -28.85
N LEU A 813 -9.56 -39.74 -27.60
CA LEU A 813 -9.12 -40.96 -26.94
C LEU A 813 -10.16 -42.05 -27.16
N ALA A 814 -9.77 -43.14 -27.82
CA ALA A 814 -10.63 -44.29 -28.05
C ALA A 814 -11.20 -44.78 -26.71
N GLU A 815 -12.53 -44.91 -26.64
CA GLU A 815 -13.22 -45.62 -25.58
C GLU A 815 -12.65 -47.04 -25.48
N THR A 816 -11.90 -47.32 -24.42
CA THR A 816 -11.53 -48.69 -24.07
C THR A 816 -12.71 -49.33 -23.35
N GLY A 817 -13.58 -49.98 -24.12
CA GLY A 817 -14.52 -50.97 -23.60
C GLY A 817 -13.79 -52.24 -23.12
N PRO A 818 -14.38 -53.02 -22.19
CA PRO A 818 -13.66 -53.99 -21.37
C PRO A 818 -13.37 -55.28 -22.15
N GLY A 819 -12.13 -55.76 -22.06
CA GLY A 819 -11.71 -57.02 -22.69
C GLY A 819 -10.42 -57.56 -22.08
N ASP A 820 -10.61 -58.44 -21.10
CA ASP A 820 -9.79 -59.56 -20.60
C ASP A 820 -8.27 -59.65 -20.87
N ASP A 821 -7.58 -59.81 -19.74
CA ASP A 821 -6.50 -60.77 -19.46
C ASP A 821 -5.35 -60.95 -20.47
N ALA A 822 -4.19 -60.38 -20.10
CA ALA A 822 -2.95 -61.15 -19.96
C ALA A 822 -1.86 -60.33 -19.22
N ARG A 823 -1.55 -60.75 -17.99
CA ARG A 823 -0.29 -60.38 -17.32
C ARG A 823 0.90 -61.01 -18.05
N PRO A 824 2.07 -60.35 -18.04
CA PRO A 824 3.27 -61.10 -17.70
C PRO A 824 4.17 -60.40 -16.67
N ALA A 825 4.39 -61.15 -15.59
CA ALA A 825 5.62 -61.35 -14.83
C ALA A 825 6.74 -60.28 -14.85
N ILE A 826 6.89 -59.71 -13.66
CA ILE A 826 8.13 -59.20 -13.05
C ILE A 826 9.27 -60.23 -13.18
N LYS A 827 10.48 -59.77 -13.51
CA LYS A 827 11.74 -60.42 -13.11
C LYS A 827 12.84 -59.37 -12.88
N GLU A 828 13.26 -59.35 -11.60
CA GLU A 828 14.53 -58.94 -10.95
C GLU A 828 15.25 -57.66 -11.37
#